data_AF-A0A1H8DSW3-F1
#
_entry.id   AF-A0A1H8DSW3-F1
#
_cell.length_a   1.000
_cell.length_b   1.000
_cell.length_c   1.000
_cell.angle_alpha   90.00
_cell.angle_beta   90.00
_cell.angle_gamma   90.00
#
_symmetry.space_group_name_H-M   'P 1'
#
loop_
_entity.id
_entity.type
_entity.pdbx_description
1 polymer ?
#
loop_
_entity_poly.entity_id
_entity_poly.type
_entity_poly.pdbx_seq_one_letter_code
_entity_poly.pdbx_strand_id
1 'polypeptide(L)'
;MPHILDVTGDDIAKLRDEDLRTLVARLALAELGARGLPLSAVTAGGHQDASDGGIDVSVECTVPLVGADFIPRMVTGFQVKRPDMKPVGIKAEMRPKGDLRPSIKALIAQGGAYVMVSAQGSVTKTRLDERRAAIVDAVSDETDAGNLASDFYDRDRLATWANHYPGVASWVRSRSGRGVAGWSAPGMWIGTSVNRDLPFLTDDNTCVVDETNSPPESVPVIEGIARLRKILSQPCECVRLVGLSGLGKTRLVQALFENAIGTSALDPGVTLYTDYGTEPATSARDLAQQLVEEGMRAILVVDNCNAATHAVLTAICRSDGSRLSLLTVEYDVSDDEPEETNVFRLQSASPDIVTEWLARAHPSVSRVNAATIASISDGNFRVAGALAGTVRKGETLGQLRSDDLFDRLFRQRKVDDQSLRMDAEDLALLYSVDTAMDADGGELSHMARLRNGTADGLFASLATLAERGIVQARGRWRAVLPHAIANRLTARALKRIRPEALDGFIAVLPRRMLHSFMHRIGYLHDVDEAQALMKRLMAPGGRFGDLASLDIAGIRLLTMAAPIAPEAVLSRATTTLTLDVLRAMDRIECLGTWVRLIHALAFDASSFDQAATLLARCVIAEGTKARYHEARRTFAALFQIQLSGTHATPDMRRTFVRMLATMPAVAACVPVALDSLLDANGNSSVWHAGFGARPRDWGWLPSTDEDVGAWFQDAIALTVELASDALDAGSLLARHFGTLWRLEPCQDALEAAVDRLSETGVWIEGWIAALRTQYLIRLVQAPADPRLARLIERLAPSDLFDRARGVVLNPNAGNDDDDSELAQGGEPGWGKADAAAFAIGRELALDEASRTAFLPRLVDTDGWTRAYPCGYGLAEGAVDPGAIWTELLDLFRTDIERTKNATVLMGFVRAWQARDASSADAALEDLSTDADVSRFLPALESVDVPGEAGLERLIGLAKQGIVPAGYFLPLRHALRRAPPGRVADLLREIGMLPNGPAVALEVLHGRLYQEKSDQELTDPALVDAGRFLFNRFDFSSMTTMRDYYMELLIAVCLAGTDGAPAAKATCLRLLDGFDTSRLHPHDCTHTLPALFTVQPKVALDVLLLAGTNDQTRRYWLASHPFAEPLSNVPSTTLVDWAGAEPVLRFDALSAHMVLYVEKRAAAQGTLSRTFLDVLEHAPDGRSFLGTVFHRLQPKTCSTTLAALIELRVTELRSLDPPSPSVLRWLDDRADDIARWMDSERTRTREDEQAFE
;
A
#
# COMPACT_ATOMS: atom_id res chain seq x y z
N MET A 1 5.60 21.12 23.09
CA MET A 1 6.45 20.63 24.20
C MET A 1 7.90 20.84 23.81
N PRO A 2 8.87 20.97 24.74
CA PRO A 2 10.29 20.99 24.38
C PRO A 2 10.67 19.68 23.67
N HIS A 3 11.42 19.78 22.59
CA HIS A 3 11.81 18.66 21.74
C HIS A 3 12.66 17.66 22.53
N ILE A 4 12.52 16.36 22.24
CA ILE A 4 13.19 15.32 23.04
C ILE A 4 14.72 15.42 22.99
N LEU A 5 15.26 16.02 21.92
CA LEU A 5 16.69 16.30 21.76
C LEU A 5 17.10 17.72 22.18
N ASP A 6 16.19 18.59 22.67
CA ASP A 6 16.53 19.97 23.02
C ASP A 6 17.65 20.04 24.05
N VAL A 7 18.70 20.78 23.70
CA VAL A 7 19.80 21.19 24.57
C VAL A 7 19.43 22.51 25.22
N THR A 8 19.67 22.63 26.52
CA THR A 8 19.50 23.88 27.27
C THR A 8 20.86 24.45 27.69
N GLY A 9 20.91 25.73 28.06
CA GLY A 9 22.14 26.33 28.62
C GLY A 9 22.67 25.62 29.86
N ASP A 10 21.79 24.96 30.65
CA ASP A 10 22.22 24.15 31.80
C ASP A 10 22.92 22.85 31.38
N ASP A 11 22.56 22.28 30.23
CA ASP A 11 23.26 21.13 29.66
C ASP A 11 24.67 21.50 29.20
N ILE A 12 24.82 22.68 28.60
CA ILE A 12 26.12 23.25 28.22
C ILE A 12 27.01 23.52 29.45
N ALA A 13 26.43 24.07 30.53
CA ALA A 13 27.18 24.39 31.76
C ALA A 13 27.76 23.17 32.48
N LYS A 14 27.20 21.97 32.24
CA LYS A 14 27.67 20.68 32.80
C LYS A 14 28.87 20.09 32.05
N LEU A 15 29.18 20.58 30.85
CA LEU A 15 30.31 20.07 30.05
C LEU A 15 31.65 20.36 30.75
N ARG A 16 32.60 19.43 30.58
CA ARG A 16 34.01 19.63 30.98
C ARG A 16 34.72 20.54 29.96
N ASP A 17 35.84 21.14 30.33
CA ASP A 17 36.61 22.04 29.44
C ASP A 17 36.94 21.38 28.09
N GLU A 18 37.34 20.10 28.10
CA GLU A 18 37.61 19.30 26.90
C GLU A 18 36.35 19.07 26.06
N ASP A 19 35.23 18.76 26.71
CA ASP A 19 33.95 18.51 26.02
C ASP A 19 33.39 19.81 25.42
N LEU A 20 33.60 20.96 26.06
CA LEU A 20 33.16 22.26 25.55
C LEU A 20 33.96 22.70 24.31
N ARG A 21 35.28 22.52 24.31
CA ARG A 21 36.12 22.73 23.12
C ARG A 21 35.69 21.81 21.98
N THR A 22 35.46 20.55 22.32
CA THR A 22 34.96 19.54 21.37
C THR A 22 33.60 19.95 20.80
N LEU A 23 32.69 20.50 21.61
CA LEU A 23 31.40 21.00 21.15
C LEU A 23 31.57 22.09 20.09
N VAL A 24 32.37 23.13 20.37
CA VAL A 24 32.57 24.24 19.43
C VAL A 24 33.19 23.76 18.12
N ALA A 25 34.16 22.85 18.18
CA ALA A 25 34.74 22.25 16.97
C ALA A 25 33.70 21.46 16.15
N ARG A 26 32.82 20.70 16.81
CA ARG A 26 31.75 19.93 16.15
C ARG A 26 30.69 20.83 15.53
N LEU A 27 30.30 21.91 16.21
CA LEU A 27 29.37 22.89 15.68
C LEU A 27 29.95 23.60 14.46
N ALA A 28 31.24 23.95 14.49
CA ALA A 28 31.91 24.53 13.33
C ALA A 28 31.95 23.55 12.14
N LEU A 29 32.23 22.27 12.38
CA LEU A 29 32.21 21.23 11.34
C LEU A 29 30.81 21.02 10.76
N ALA A 30 29.78 20.91 11.60
CA ALA A 30 28.40 20.74 11.17
C ALA A 30 27.90 21.95 10.35
N GLU A 31 28.27 23.17 10.77
CA GLU A 31 27.92 24.41 10.07
C GLU A 31 28.55 24.49 8.67
N LEU A 32 29.82 24.12 8.53
CA LEU A 32 30.47 24.06 7.21
C LEU A 32 29.91 22.92 6.36
N GLY A 33 29.65 21.75 6.97
CA GLY A 33 29.07 20.59 6.32
C GLY A 33 27.69 20.87 5.73
N ALA A 34 26.80 21.50 6.50
CA ALA A 34 25.47 21.91 6.05
C ALA A 34 25.49 22.89 4.86
N ARG A 35 26.61 23.59 4.66
CA ARG A 35 26.83 24.56 3.57
C ARG A 35 27.66 23.98 2.41
N GLY A 36 28.07 22.71 2.48
CA GLY A 36 28.91 22.06 1.47
C GLY A 36 30.33 22.63 1.38
N LEU A 37 30.86 23.20 2.48
CA LEU A 37 32.17 23.83 2.54
C LEU A 37 33.27 22.87 3.03
N PRO A 38 34.56 23.13 2.72
CA PRO A 38 35.65 22.24 3.11
C PRO A 38 35.77 22.09 4.64
N LEU A 39 35.53 20.88 5.15
CA LEU A 39 35.66 20.58 6.59
C LEU A 39 37.10 20.70 7.10
N SER A 40 38.09 20.55 6.21
CA SER A 40 39.52 20.76 6.52
C SER A 40 39.85 22.21 6.92
N ALA A 41 38.92 23.14 6.74
CA ALA A 41 39.06 24.51 7.21
C ALA A 41 39.01 24.64 8.74
N VAL A 42 38.46 23.65 9.46
CA VAL A 42 38.38 23.68 10.92
C VAL A 42 39.64 23.04 11.53
N THR A 43 40.33 23.79 12.38
CA THR A 43 41.45 23.30 13.19
C THR A 43 41.10 23.45 14.67
N ALA A 44 41.15 22.37 15.44
CA ALA A 44 40.97 22.40 16.89
C ALA A 44 42.30 21.99 17.57
N GLY A 45 42.76 22.78 18.54
CA GLY A 45 44.10 22.69 19.15
C GLY A 45 44.41 21.35 19.86
N GLY A 46 45.71 21.04 19.96
CA GLY A 46 46.26 19.78 20.48
C GLY A 46 46.23 19.64 22.01
N HIS A 47 46.88 18.60 22.55
CA HIS A 47 46.93 18.26 23.98
C HIS A 47 47.08 19.50 24.87
N GLN A 48 46.31 19.56 25.97
CA GLN A 48 46.15 20.67 26.94
C GLN A 48 47.42 21.39 27.47
N ASP A 49 48.61 20.86 27.18
CA ASP A 49 49.92 21.41 27.56
C ASP A 49 50.65 22.14 26.40
N ALA A 50 50.06 22.19 25.20
CA ALA A 50 50.59 22.96 24.06
C ALA A 50 50.20 24.45 24.17
N SER A 51 51.15 25.36 23.90
CA SER A 51 50.93 26.80 24.00
C SER A 51 50.16 27.34 22.77
N ASP A 52 48.85 27.13 22.72
CA ASP A 52 47.98 27.40 21.56
C ASP A 52 47.73 28.89 21.22
N GLY A 53 48.58 29.80 21.69
CA GLY A 53 48.47 31.23 21.40
C GLY A 53 47.21 31.93 21.94
N GLY A 54 46.21 31.19 22.43
CA GLY A 54 44.93 31.65 22.96
C GLY A 54 43.72 31.49 22.03
N ILE A 55 43.81 30.73 20.93
CA ILE A 55 42.65 30.31 20.13
C ILE A 55 42.51 28.79 20.26
N ASP A 56 41.35 28.30 20.68
CA ASP A 56 41.10 26.87 20.92
C ASP A 56 40.56 26.16 19.66
N VAL A 57 39.75 26.85 18.85
CA VAL A 57 39.24 26.36 17.56
C VAL A 57 39.37 27.48 16.53
N SER A 58 39.99 27.23 15.39
CA SER A 58 40.05 28.15 14.25
C SER A 58 39.31 27.59 13.04
N VAL A 59 38.70 28.48 12.28
CA VAL A 59 38.07 28.20 10.99
C VAL A 59 38.75 29.09 9.96
N GLU A 60 39.39 28.49 8.96
CA GLU A 60 40.07 29.17 7.86
C GLU A 60 39.54 28.65 6.53
N CYS A 61 38.42 29.21 6.09
CA CYS A 61 37.75 28.81 4.85
C CYS A 61 38.32 29.59 3.66
N THR A 62 38.70 28.88 2.60
CA THR A 62 39.16 29.48 1.33
C THR A 62 38.00 29.88 0.41
N VAL A 63 36.78 29.47 0.76
CA VAL A 63 35.54 29.72 -0.01
C VAL A 63 34.69 30.77 0.75
N PRO A 64 34.10 31.77 0.06
CA PRO A 64 33.26 32.78 0.70
C PRO A 64 32.05 32.20 1.44
N LEU A 65 31.85 32.65 2.69
CA LEU A 65 30.68 32.32 3.51
C LEU A 65 29.49 33.21 3.11
N VAL A 66 28.52 32.67 2.37
CA VAL A 66 27.25 33.33 2.08
C VAL A 66 26.30 33.15 3.27
N GLY A 67 25.71 34.23 3.79
CA GLY A 67 24.81 34.17 4.95
C GLY A 67 25.52 33.74 6.25
N ALA A 68 26.59 34.45 6.63
CA ALA A 68 27.32 34.19 7.87
C ALA A 68 26.40 34.38 9.10
N ASP A 69 26.41 33.40 10.02
CA ASP A 69 25.64 33.41 11.27
C ASP A 69 26.56 33.10 12.47
N PHE A 70 26.58 31.84 12.96
CA PHE A 70 27.45 31.43 14.07
C PHE A 70 28.96 31.39 13.72
N ILE A 71 29.30 31.34 12.43
CA ILE A 71 30.66 31.56 11.92
C ILE A 71 30.64 32.89 11.15
N PRO A 72 31.01 34.01 11.79
CA PRO A 72 30.79 35.35 11.23
C PRO A 72 31.71 35.71 10.06
N ARG A 73 32.90 35.12 9.93
CA ARG A 73 33.88 35.41 8.85
C ARG A 73 34.62 34.15 8.38
N MET A 74 35.19 34.21 7.17
CA MET A 74 35.95 33.09 6.56
C MET A 74 37.13 32.65 7.42
N VAL A 75 37.77 33.61 8.09
CA VAL A 75 38.78 33.38 9.12
C VAL A 75 38.13 33.72 10.46
N THR A 76 37.82 32.72 11.28
CA THR A 76 37.22 32.91 12.62
C THR A 76 38.01 32.13 13.66
N GLY A 77 38.43 32.78 14.75
CA GLY A 77 39.02 32.14 15.92
C GLY A 77 38.04 32.12 17.09
N PHE A 78 37.78 30.94 17.65
CA PHE A 78 37.02 30.74 18.88
C PHE A 78 37.97 30.51 20.05
N GLN A 79 37.79 31.29 21.11
CA GLN A 79 38.45 31.05 22.39
C GLN A 79 37.43 30.56 23.41
N VAL A 80 37.64 29.36 23.93
CA VAL A 80 36.68 28.61 24.75
C VAL A 80 37.12 28.62 26.20
N LYS A 81 36.22 29.11 27.08
CA LYS A 81 36.44 29.16 28.52
C LYS A 81 35.24 28.56 29.25
N ARG A 82 35.49 27.67 30.20
CA ARG A 82 34.43 27.17 31.07
C ARG A 82 33.89 28.21 32.05
N PRO A 83 34.70 28.97 32.82
CA PRO A 83 34.18 29.90 33.81
C PRO A 83 33.47 31.11 33.17
N ASP A 84 32.63 31.79 33.94
CA ASP A 84 31.96 33.01 33.48
C ASP A 84 32.98 34.14 33.25
N MET A 85 33.24 34.43 31.98
CA MET A 85 34.16 35.48 31.55
C MET A 85 33.52 36.87 31.70
N LYS A 86 33.76 37.51 32.84
CA LYS A 86 33.38 38.92 33.09
C LYS A 86 34.29 39.89 32.32
N PRO A 87 33.87 41.14 32.03
CA PRO A 87 34.66 42.12 31.27
C PRO A 87 36.14 42.25 31.64
N VAL A 88 36.45 42.29 32.94
CA VAL A 88 37.85 42.36 33.44
C VAL A 88 38.65 41.10 33.09
N GLY A 89 38.01 39.93 33.19
CA GLY A 89 38.62 38.65 32.84
C GLY A 89 38.84 38.49 31.34
N ILE A 90 37.93 39.03 30.50
CA ILE A 90 38.07 39.07 29.04
C ILE A 90 39.33 39.86 28.67
N LYS A 91 39.49 41.07 29.20
CA LYS A 91 40.65 41.92 28.90
C LYS A 91 41.97 41.29 29.36
N ALA A 92 41.99 40.68 30.55
CA ALA A 92 43.17 39.98 31.06
C ALA A 92 43.53 38.73 30.24
N GLU A 93 42.52 38.00 29.74
CA GLU A 93 42.71 36.82 28.90
C GLU A 93 43.22 37.18 27.51
N MET A 94 42.66 38.22 26.88
CA MET A 94 43.11 38.69 25.56
C MET A 94 44.49 39.35 25.61
N ARG A 95 44.83 40.01 26.73
CA ARG A 95 46.08 40.77 26.92
C ARG A 95 46.90 40.29 28.12
N PRO A 96 47.46 39.07 28.07
CA PRO A 96 48.31 38.58 29.16
C PRO A 96 49.53 39.50 29.31
N LYS A 97 49.71 40.09 30.50
CA LYS A 97 50.77 41.07 30.83
C LYS A 97 50.66 42.42 30.10
N GLY A 98 49.50 42.74 29.52
CA GLY A 98 49.23 44.04 28.87
C GLY A 98 49.33 44.03 27.35
N ASP A 99 49.96 43.01 26.76
CA ASP A 99 50.11 42.88 25.30
C ASP A 99 49.03 41.97 24.71
N LEU A 100 48.40 42.37 23.60
CA LEU A 100 47.40 41.54 22.90
C LEU A 100 48.06 40.29 22.30
N ARG A 101 47.41 39.13 22.46
CA ARG A 101 47.88 37.83 21.95
C ARG A 101 48.19 37.88 20.44
N PRO A 102 49.34 37.32 19.98
CA PRO A 102 49.71 37.31 18.56
C PRO A 102 48.67 36.68 17.63
N SER A 103 47.96 35.65 18.10
CA SER A 103 46.90 34.98 17.34
C SER A 103 45.73 35.91 17.04
N ILE A 104 45.36 36.80 17.96
CA ILE A 104 44.31 37.81 17.74
C ILE A 104 44.81 38.91 16.80
N LYS A 105 46.08 39.32 16.91
CA LYS A 105 46.70 40.24 15.94
C LYS A 105 46.69 39.69 14.51
N ALA A 106 46.93 38.39 14.35
CA ALA A 106 46.84 37.72 13.06
C ALA A 106 45.41 37.76 12.48
N LEU A 107 44.38 37.55 13.31
CA LEU A 107 42.98 37.69 12.88
C LEU A 107 42.65 39.12 12.42
N ILE A 108 43.13 40.15 13.12
CA ILE A 108 42.95 41.56 12.73
C ILE A 108 43.57 41.81 11.35
N ALA A 109 44.82 41.36 11.14
CA ALA A 109 45.55 41.55 9.88
C ALA A 109 44.87 40.85 8.69
N GLN A 110 44.13 39.76 8.95
CA GLN A 110 43.40 39.00 7.93
C GLN A 110 41.94 39.47 7.75
N GLY A 111 41.48 40.48 8.51
CA GLY A 111 40.07 40.90 8.51
C GLY A 111 39.10 39.80 8.98
N GLY A 112 39.58 38.95 9.89
CA GLY A 112 38.86 37.80 10.43
C GLY A 112 37.88 38.16 11.55
N ALA A 113 37.45 37.13 12.28
CA ALA A 113 36.60 37.26 13.45
C ALA A 113 37.17 36.57 14.68
N TYR A 114 36.87 37.14 15.84
CA TYR A 114 37.24 36.59 17.14
C TYR A 114 36.00 36.42 18.02
N VAL A 115 35.72 35.19 18.44
CA VAL A 115 34.55 34.87 19.25
C VAL A 115 35.02 34.25 20.58
N MET A 116 34.63 34.87 21.69
CA MET A 116 34.86 34.28 23.02
C MET A 116 33.64 33.48 23.46
N VAL A 117 33.86 32.25 23.89
CA VAL A 117 32.82 31.29 24.27
C VAL A 117 32.90 30.99 25.77
N SER A 118 31.76 31.06 26.47
CA SER A 118 31.66 30.85 27.92
C SER A 118 30.53 29.90 28.31
N ALA A 119 30.84 28.76 28.94
CA ALA A 119 29.81 27.78 29.34
C ALA A 119 29.06 28.11 30.64
N GLN A 120 29.65 28.89 31.55
CA GLN A 120 29.02 29.28 32.82
C GLN A 120 28.32 30.65 32.76
N GLY A 121 28.59 31.45 31.73
CA GLY A 121 27.90 32.73 31.53
C GLY A 121 26.49 32.50 31.01
N SER A 122 25.47 32.95 31.76
CA SER A 122 24.13 33.24 31.24
C SER A 122 23.92 34.73 31.41
N VAL A 123 23.87 35.47 30.31
CA VAL A 123 23.99 36.92 30.36
C VAL A 123 22.73 37.59 29.84
N THR A 124 22.22 38.54 30.61
CA THR A 124 21.19 39.44 30.12
C THR A 124 21.74 40.27 28.96
N LYS A 125 20.88 40.77 28.07
CA LYS A 125 21.29 41.57 26.89
C LYS A 125 22.29 42.68 27.25
N THR A 126 22.03 43.44 28.31
CA THR A 126 22.93 44.49 28.80
C THR A 126 24.33 43.94 29.16
N ARG A 127 24.39 42.79 29.83
CA ARG A 127 25.65 42.15 30.24
C ARG A 127 26.39 41.46 29.08
N LEU A 128 25.67 41.06 28.04
CA LEU A 128 26.27 40.58 26.79
C LEU A 128 26.93 41.75 26.04
N ASP A 129 26.24 42.88 25.94
CA ASP A 129 26.76 44.09 25.31
C ASP A 129 27.99 44.63 26.06
N GLU A 130 28.02 44.57 27.39
CA GLU A 130 29.21 44.89 28.20
C GLU A 130 30.42 43.99 27.87
N ARG A 131 30.19 42.68 27.63
CA ARG A 131 31.26 41.73 27.28
C ARG A 131 31.76 41.95 25.85
N ARG A 132 30.85 42.21 24.91
CA ARG A 132 31.21 42.60 23.54
C ARG A 132 32.03 43.89 23.53
N ALA A 133 31.60 44.90 24.29
CA ALA A 133 32.35 46.14 24.46
C ALA A 133 33.74 45.88 25.07
N ALA A 134 33.87 44.95 26.02
CA ALA A 134 35.16 44.58 26.60
C ALA A 134 36.12 43.92 25.59
N ILE A 135 35.59 43.11 24.66
CA ILE A 135 36.40 42.52 23.56
C ILE A 135 36.89 43.64 22.62
N VAL A 136 36.01 44.56 22.25
CA VAL A 136 36.35 45.71 21.39
C VAL A 136 37.37 46.64 22.07
N ASP A 137 37.17 46.95 23.35
CA ASP A 137 38.10 47.77 24.15
C ASP A 137 39.49 47.10 24.27
N ALA A 138 39.55 45.77 24.34
CA ALA A 138 40.80 45.02 24.41
C ALA A 138 41.66 45.10 23.14
N VAL A 139 41.07 45.44 21.99
CA VAL A 139 41.79 45.56 20.69
C VAL A 139 41.92 47.00 20.18
N SER A 140 41.31 47.96 20.87
CA SER A 140 41.15 49.35 20.41
C SER A 140 42.43 50.14 20.09
N ASP A 141 43.56 49.75 20.68
CA ASP A 141 44.88 50.38 20.52
C ASP A 141 45.77 49.69 19.47
N GLU A 142 45.27 48.65 18.80
CA GLU A 142 45.93 48.04 17.65
C GLU A 142 45.53 48.75 16.35
N THR A 143 46.48 48.84 15.40
CA THR A 143 46.21 49.31 14.05
C THR A 143 45.21 48.42 13.34
N ASP A 144 44.26 49.01 12.63
CA ASP A 144 43.20 48.31 11.88
C ASP A 144 42.24 47.47 12.74
N ALA A 145 42.12 47.77 14.03
CA ALA A 145 41.20 47.07 14.96
C ALA A 145 39.75 46.99 14.46
N GLY A 146 39.29 47.96 13.65
CA GLY A 146 37.97 47.95 13.02
C GLY A 146 37.74 46.84 11.99
N ASN A 147 38.80 46.17 11.54
CA ASN A 147 38.72 45.04 10.60
C ASN A 147 38.35 43.70 11.28
N LEU A 148 38.41 43.63 12.61
CA LEU A 148 38.08 42.43 13.38
C LEU A 148 36.59 42.40 13.75
N ALA A 149 35.86 41.42 13.23
CA ALA A 149 34.52 41.14 13.75
C ALA A 149 34.65 40.43 15.11
N SER A 150 33.92 40.88 16.14
CA SER A 150 33.98 40.24 17.46
C SER A 150 32.60 39.91 18.01
N ASP A 151 32.50 38.80 18.74
CA ASP A 151 31.27 38.40 19.42
C ASP A 151 31.56 37.58 20.69
N PHE A 152 30.52 37.40 21.51
CA PHE A 152 30.57 36.60 22.74
C PHE A 152 29.42 35.58 22.71
N TYR A 153 29.74 34.29 22.84
CA TYR A 153 28.75 33.21 22.87
C TYR A 153 28.66 32.68 24.31
N ASP A 154 27.49 32.91 24.90
CA ASP A 154 27.16 32.40 26.21
C ASP A 154 26.53 31.01 26.11
N ARG A 155 26.21 30.38 27.25
CA ARG A 155 25.72 29.01 27.27
C ARG A 155 24.38 28.83 26.54
N ASP A 156 23.55 29.86 26.54
CA ASP A 156 22.22 29.83 25.93
C ASP A 156 22.35 29.93 24.40
N ARG A 157 23.27 30.76 23.88
CA ARG A 157 23.56 30.83 22.44
C ARG A 157 24.23 29.56 21.90
N LEU A 158 25.09 28.90 22.69
CA LEU A 158 25.65 27.59 22.32
C LEU A 158 24.57 26.51 22.27
N ALA A 159 23.61 26.54 23.19
CA ALA A 159 22.47 25.63 23.16
C ALA A 159 21.62 25.86 21.89
N THR A 160 21.35 27.11 21.51
CA THR A 160 20.68 27.44 20.24
C THR A 160 21.45 26.88 19.04
N TRP A 161 22.77 27.07 18.99
CA TRP A 161 23.58 26.54 17.89
C TRP A 161 23.55 25.01 17.84
N ALA A 162 23.61 24.34 19.00
CA ALA A 162 23.53 22.88 19.07
C ALA A 162 22.17 22.32 18.61
N ASN A 163 21.07 23.02 18.90
CA ASN A 163 19.73 22.57 18.52
C ASN A 163 19.46 22.61 17.00
N HIS A 164 20.29 23.29 16.21
CA HIS A 164 20.21 23.21 14.74
C HIS A 164 20.70 21.86 14.19
N TYR A 165 21.45 21.08 14.98
CA TYR A 165 22.14 19.87 14.54
C TYR A 165 21.78 18.69 15.44
N PRO A 166 20.80 17.86 15.07
CA PRO A 166 20.23 16.84 15.97
C PRO A 166 21.25 15.82 16.47
N GLY A 167 22.26 15.46 15.66
CA GLY A 167 23.35 14.59 16.07
C GLY A 167 24.28 15.23 17.12
N VAL A 168 24.55 16.54 16.98
CA VAL A 168 25.32 17.30 17.99
C VAL A 168 24.51 17.47 19.28
N ALA A 169 23.22 17.78 19.16
CA ALA A 169 22.30 17.91 20.29
C ALA A 169 22.22 16.61 21.12
N SER A 170 22.04 15.47 20.45
CA SER A 170 22.05 14.14 21.06
C SER A 170 23.36 13.86 21.82
N TRP A 171 24.50 14.26 21.25
CA TRP A 171 25.80 14.11 21.91
C TRP A 171 25.94 14.97 23.17
N VAL A 172 25.54 16.25 23.13
CA VAL A 172 25.60 17.14 24.30
C VAL A 172 24.78 16.57 25.45
N ARG A 173 23.57 16.09 25.16
CA ARG A 173 22.69 15.48 26.16
C ARG A 173 23.28 14.21 26.76
N SER A 174 23.90 13.36 25.96
CA SER A 174 24.63 12.18 26.45
C SER A 174 25.73 12.58 27.44
N ARG A 175 26.53 13.61 27.13
CA ARG A 175 27.58 14.13 28.01
C ARG A 175 27.05 14.83 29.25
N SER A 176 25.86 15.42 29.21
CA SER A 176 25.23 16.10 30.35
C SER A 176 24.42 15.18 31.26
N GLY A 177 24.36 13.87 30.96
CA GLY A 177 23.59 12.87 31.71
C GLY A 177 22.08 12.86 31.39
N ARG A 178 21.66 13.50 30.30
CA ARG A 178 20.27 13.55 29.80
C ARG A 178 20.09 12.87 28.43
N GLY A 179 20.92 11.88 28.12
CA GLY A 179 20.82 11.11 26.87
C GLY A 179 19.42 10.49 26.70
N VAL A 180 18.97 10.38 25.46
CA VAL A 180 17.71 9.68 25.14
C VAL A 180 18.02 8.18 25.10
N ALA A 181 17.38 7.39 25.96
CA ALA A 181 17.71 5.96 26.09
C ALA A 181 17.45 5.22 24.76
N GLY A 182 18.47 4.50 24.28
CA GLY A 182 18.48 3.79 23.00
C GLY A 182 18.95 4.62 21.80
N TRP A 183 19.09 5.94 21.93
CA TRP A 183 19.51 6.82 20.85
C TRP A 183 20.91 7.39 21.07
N SER A 184 21.70 7.44 20.01
CA SER A 184 23.03 8.06 20.02
C SER A 184 23.38 8.69 18.69
N ALA A 185 24.47 9.45 18.65
CA ALA A 185 25.14 9.75 17.38
C ALA A 185 25.77 8.45 16.80
N PRO A 186 25.95 8.33 15.48
CA PRO A 186 26.53 7.14 14.87
C PRO A 186 28.00 6.95 15.28
N GLY A 187 28.32 5.73 15.75
CA GLY A 187 29.65 5.34 16.24
C GLY A 187 30.06 6.03 17.56
N MET A 188 31.08 5.51 18.25
CA MET A 188 31.60 6.17 19.45
C MET A 188 32.46 7.37 19.04
N TRP A 189 31.94 8.59 19.13
CA TRP A 189 32.73 9.78 18.82
C TRP A 189 33.83 10.01 19.87
N ILE A 190 35.09 10.12 19.43
CA ILE A 190 36.20 10.67 20.23
C ILE A 190 36.68 11.96 19.56
N GLY A 191 36.62 13.06 20.30
CA GLY A 191 36.94 14.39 19.78
C GLY A 191 35.98 14.79 18.65
N THR A 192 36.53 15.15 17.48
CA THR A 192 35.80 15.56 16.25
C THR A 192 35.58 14.41 15.26
N SER A 193 35.96 13.18 15.61
CA SER A 193 35.89 12.01 14.72
C SER A 193 35.16 10.84 15.36
N VAL A 194 34.65 9.93 14.54
CA VAL A 194 34.12 8.64 14.98
C VAL A 194 35.30 7.69 15.26
N ASN A 195 35.45 7.18 16.50
CA ASN A 195 36.63 6.44 16.93
C ASN A 195 36.72 4.99 16.45
N ARG A 196 37.98 4.56 16.30
CA ARG A 196 38.52 3.23 16.00
C ARG A 196 39.09 2.53 17.24
N ASP A 197 38.85 1.23 17.31
CA ASP A 197 39.86 0.25 17.76
C ASP A 197 40.35 -0.64 16.59
N LEU A 198 39.57 -0.77 15.51
CA LEU A 198 39.88 -1.60 14.34
C LEU A 198 39.61 -0.82 13.02
N PRO A 199 40.59 -0.75 12.09
CA PRO A 199 40.36 -0.20 10.75
C PRO A 199 39.28 -0.97 10.00
N PHE A 200 38.51 -0.29 9.14
CA PHE A 200 37.67 -0.98 8.17
C PHE A 200 38.57 -1.76 7.21
N LEU A 201 38.30 -3.05 7.06
CA LEU A 201 39.06 -3.96 6.20
C LEU A 201 38.32 -4.11 4.88
N THR A 202 39.07 -4.03 3.78
CA THR A 202 38.54 -4.17 2.42
C THR A 202 39.51 -4.95 1.57
N ASP A 203 38.98 -5.66 0.60
CA ASP A 203 39.72 -6.29 -0.48
C ASP A 203 38.92 -6.16 -1.78
N ASP A 204 39.48 -6.66 -2.88
CA ASP A 204 38.85 -6.61 -4.20
C ASP A 204 37.71 -7.65 -4.36
N ASN A 205 37.57 -8.58 -3.41
CA ASN A 205 36.60 -9.67 -3.49
C ASN A 205 35.30 -9.41 -2.72
N THR A 206 35.30 -8.45 -1.79
CA THR A 206 34.10 -8.13 -1.02
C THR A 206 33.23 -7.15 -1.80
N CYS A 207 31.98 -7.56 -2.02
CA CYS A 207 31.02 -6.80 -2.82
C CYS A 207 29.75 -6.43 -2.04
N VAL A 208 29.12 -5.35 -2.46
CA VAL A 208 27.73 -4.99 -2.15
C VAL A 208 26.95 -5.15 -3.44
N VAL A 209 25.81 -5.83 -3.38
CA VAL A 209 24.88 -5.91 -4.51
C VAL A 209 23.88 -4.77 -4.38
N ASP A 210 23.81 -3.95 -5.42
CA ASP A 210 22.81 -2.91 -5.59
C ASP A 210 21.60 -3.51 -6.32
N GLU A 211 20.50 -3.70 -5.59
CA GLU A 211 19.27 -4.34 -6.11
C GLU A 211 18.34 -3.33 -6.80
N THR A 212 18.72 -2.05 -6.87
CA THR A 212 17.92 -1.01 -7.53
C THR A 212 17.91 -1.13 -9.06
N ASN A 213 18.92 -1.76 -9.64
CA ASN A 213 19.04 -1.97 -11.08
C ASN A 213 18.52 -3.35 -11.48
N SER A 214 17.94 -3.45 -12.67
CA SER A 214 17.57 -4.72 -13.31
C SER A 214 18.44 -4.94 -14.55
N PRO A 215 19.40 -5.90 -14.55
CA PRO A 215 19.72 -6.85 -13.47
C PRO A 215 20.48 -6.21 -12.29
N PRO A 216 20.45 -6.82 -11.08
CA PRO A 216 21.20 -6.35 -9.91
C PRO A 216 22.70 -6.24 -10.18
N GLU A 217 23.31 -5.17 -9.69
CA GLU A 217 24.71 -4.84 -9.97
C GLU A 217 25.59 -5.17 -8.75
N SER A 218 26.61 -6.01 -8.92
CA SER A 218 27.59 -6.29 -7.86
C SER A 218 28.76 -5.31 -7.93
N VAL A 219 28.96 -4.51 -6.89
CA VAL A 219 30.02 -3.50 -6.82
C VAL A 219 30.98 -3.74 -5.66
N PRO A 220 32.26 -3.34 -5.77
CA PRO A 220 33.19 -3.38 -4.65
C PRO A 220 32.67 -2.59 -3.44
N VAL A 221 32.95 -3.03 -2.21
CA VAL A 221 32.42 -2.39 -0.98
C VAL A 221 32.74 -0.88 -0.91
N ILE A 222 33.92 -0.44 -1.35
CA ILE A 222 34.27 0.98 -1.34
C ILE A 222 33.39 1.79 -2.28
N GLU A 223 33.05 1.24 -3.45
CA GLU A 223 32.11 1.87 -4.38
C GLU A 223 30.69 1.86 -3.80
N GLY A 224 30.26 0.75 -3.20
CA GLY A 224 28.98 0.66 -2.48
C GLY A 224 28.85 1.71 -1.38
N ILE A 225 29.90 1.94 -0.58
CA ILE A 225 29.97 3.02 0.42
C ILE A 225 29.77 4.40 -0.22
N ALA A 226 30.41 4.65 -1.38
CA ALA A 226 30.26 5.92 -2.08
C ALA A 226 28.81 6.12 -2.61
N ARG A 227 28.16 5.07 -3.12
CA ARG A 227 26.75 5.11 -3.56
C ARG A 227 25.81 5.38 -2.39
N LEU A 228 25.96 4.64 -1.29
CA LEU A 228 25.18 4.83 -0.06
C LEU A 228 25.31 6.26 0.49
N ARG A 229 26.53 6.80 0.54
CA ARG A 229 26.79 8.19 0.94
C ARG A 229 26.09 9.20 0.04
N LYS A 230 26.15 9.00 -1.28
CA LYS A 230 25.49 9.87 -2.25
C LYS A 230 23.98 9.90 -2.04
N ILE A 231 23.34 8.74 -1.90
CA ILE A 231 21.89 8.63 -1.68
C ILE A 231 21.49 9.27 -0.35
N LEU A 232 22.11 8.88 0.76
CA LEU A 232 21.75 9.36 2.10
C LEU A 232 22.08 10.84 2.34
N SER A 233 22.95 11.43 1.52
CA SER A 233 23.19 12.89 1.55
C SER A 233 21.99 13.70 1.06
N GLN A 234 21.14 13.12 0.22
CA GLN A 234 19.94 13.77 -0.33
C GLN A 234 18.74 13.64 0.63
N PRO A 235 17.97 14.72 0.84
CA PRO A 235 16.73 14.65 1.61
C PRO A 235 15.71 13.68 0.98
N CYS A 236 14.83 13.14 1.81
CA CYS A 236 13.75 12.20 1.47
C CYS A 236 14.16 10.81 1.00
N GLU A 237 15.45 10.53 0.83
CA GLU A 237 15.91 9.23 0.34
C GLU A 237 15.89 8.12 1.41
N CYS A 238 15.43 6.94 0.99
CA CYS A 238 15.32 5.75 1.82
C CYS A 238 16.23 4.64 1.27
N VAL A 239 17.03 4.07 2.16
CA VAL A 239 17.99 3.00 1.87
C VAL A 239 17.78 1.86 2.87
N ARG A 240 17.77 0.63 2.36
CA ARG A 240 17.74 -0.58 3.19
C ARG A 240 18.99 -1.42 2.96
N LEU A 241 19.76 -1.66 4.01
CA LEU A 241 20.96 -2.50 3.99
C LEU A 241 20.61 -3.89 4.53
N VAL A 242 20.59 -4.89 3.65
CA VAL A 242 20.30 -6.29 3.95
C VAL A 242 21.55 -7.18 3.86
N GLY A 243 21.48 -8.38 4.44
CA GLY A 243 22.54 -9.38 4.35
C GLY A 243 22.59 -10.26 5.60
N LEU A 244 23.23 -11.42 5.53
CA LEU A 244 23.23 -12.37 6.64
C LEU A 244 23.73 -11.75 7.96
N SER A 245 23.21 -12.26 9.08
CA SER A 245 23.65 -11.84 10.42
C SER A 245 25.13 -12.16 10.61
N GLY A 246 25.94 -11.16 11.01
CA GLY A 246 27.38 -11.33 11.26
C GLY A 246 28.32 -11.02 10.09
N LEU A 247 27.82 -10.51 8.95
CA LEU A 247 28.66 -10.08 7.81
C LEU A 247 29.33 -8.70 7.98
N GLY A 248 29.04 -7.97 9.05
CA GLY A 248 29.62 -6.65 9.30
C GLY A 248 28.79 -5.45 8.82
N LYS A 249 27.47 -5.62 8.61
CA LYS A 249 26.55 -4.53 8.24
C LYS A 249 26.68 -3.30 9.14
N THR A 250 26.59 -3.46 10.47
CA THR A 250 26.78 -2.37 11.44
C THR A 250 28.16 -1.70 11.29
N ARG A 251 29.20 -2.47 10.94
CA ARG A 251 30.55 -1.92 10.72
C ARG A 251 30.63 -1.13 9.41
N LEU A 252 29.91 -1.55 8.36
CA LEU A 252 29.76 -0.81 7.10
C LEU A 252 29.01 0.49 7.34
N VAL A 253 27.92 0.46 8.10
CA VAL A 253 27.17 1.67 8.51
C VAL A 253 28.10 2.67 9.20
N GLN A 254 28.93 2.21 10.14
CA GLN A 254 29.94 3.07 10.79
C GLN A 254 30.94 3.65 9.77
N ALA A 255 31.35 2.86 8.76
CA ALA A 255 32.27 3.31 7.72
C ALA A 255 31.67 4.44 6.86
N LEU A 256 30.35 4.58 6.77
CA LEU A 256 29.71 5.70 6.04
C LEU A 256 30.10 7.07 6.60
N PHE A 257 30.51 7.14 7.86
CA PHE A 257 30.87 8.38 8.58
C PHE A 257 32.39 8.59 8.70
N GLU A 258 33.22 7.68 8.18
CA GLU A 258 34.69 7.76 8.28
C GLU A 258 35.32 8.50 7.09
N ASN A 259 35.98 9.62 7.37
CA ASN A 259 36.73 10.40 6.38
C ASN A 259 37.93 9.67 5.77
N ALA A 260 38.46 8.65 6.45
CA ALA A 260 39.61 7.87 5.96
C ALA A 260 39.24 6.82 4.90
N ILE A 261 37.94 6.62 4.64
CA ILE A 261 37.41 5.59 3.73
C ILE A 261 36.69 6.30 2.59
N GLY A 262 37.15 6.13 1.35
CA GLY A 262 36.54 6.76 0.18
C GLY A 262 36.49 8.30 0.25
N THR A 263 35.50 8.90 -0.40
CA THR A 263 35.24 10.35 -0.41
C THR A 263 33.86 10.67 0.16
N SER A 264 33.64 11.93 0.56
CA SER A 264 32.32 12.47 0.95
C SER A 264 31.62 11.70 2.08
N ALA A 265 32.27 11.54 3.23
CA ALA A 265 31.66 10.92 4.41
C ALA A 265 30.37 11.64 4.83
N LEU A 266 29.38 10.89 5.31
CA LEU A 266 28.14 11.47 5.82
C LEU A 266 28.41 12.31 7.06
N ASP A 267 27.66 13.40 7.22
CA ASP A 267 27.79 14.31 8.35
C ASP A 267 27.19 13.69 9.63
N PRO A 268 28.02 13.36 10.64
CA PRO A 268 27.53 12.83 11.90
C PRO A 268 26.69 13.87 12.69
N GLY A 269 26.87 15.17 12.44
CA GLY A 269 26.17 16.26 13.12
C GLY A 269 24.67 16.30 12.87
N VAL A 270 24.21 15.74 11.75
CA VAL A 270 22.78 15.60 11.40
C VAL A 270 22.27 14.17 11.51
N THR A 271 23.09 13.24 12.03
CA THR A 271 22.73 11.81 12.04
C THR A 271 22.35 11.33 13.43
N LEU A 272 21.29 10.51 13.49
CA LEU A 272 20.83 9.82 14.70
C LEU A 272 20.85 8.32 14.44
N TYR A 273 21.37 7.56 15.39
CA TYR A 273 21.48 6.11 15.36
C TYR A 273 20.67 5.50 16.51
N THR A 274 19.93 4.45 16.20
CA THR A 274 19.31 3.55 17.16
C THR A 274 19.55 2.10 16.73
N ASP A 275 19.60 1.20 17.71
CA ASP A 275 19.62 -0.24 17.50
C ASP A 275 18.40 -0.84 18.19
N TYR A 276 17.44 -1.37 17.44
CA TYR A 276 16.26 -2.03 18.00
C TYR A 276 16.58 -3.34 18.75
N GLY A 277 17.83 -3.81 18.68
CA GLY A 277 18.36 -4.80 19.61
C GLY A 277 18.37 -4.33 21.07
N THR A 278 18.59 -3.03 21.29
CA THR A 278 18.55 -2.37 22.60
C THR A 278 17.28 -1.55 22.74
N GLU A 279 16.43 -1.91 23.69
CA GLU A 279 15.09 -1.32 23.87
C GLU A 279 15.12 0.22 23.92
N PRO A 280 14.69 0.95 22.86
CA PRO A 280 14.73 2.39 22.89
C PRO A 280 13.53 2.93 23.67
N ALA A 281 13.73 3.99 24.44
CA ALA A 281 12.64 4.63 25.20
C ALA A 281 11.67 5.41 24.29
N THR A 282 12.12 5.81 23.10
CA THR A 282 11.32 6.48 22.07
C THR A 282 11.48 5.70 20.77
N SER A 283 10.37 5.35 20.12
CA SER A 283 10.39 4.60 18.86
C SER A 283 11.06 5.42 17.75
N ALA A 284 11.60 4.74 16.73
CA ALA A 284 12.10 5.42 15.53
C ALA A 284 10.99 6.16 14.80
N ARG A 285 9.76 5.66 14.87
CA ARG A 285 8.58 6.28 14.26
C ARG A 285 8.28 7.63 14.88
N ASP A 286 8.20 7.70 16.21
CA ASP A 286 7.86 8.93 16.93
C ASP A 286 8.94 10.00 16.70
N LEU A 287 10.22 9.59 16.74
CA LEU A 287 11.32 10.50 16.48
C LEU A 287 11.34 11.01 15.03
N ALA A 288 11.07 10.13 14.06
CA ALA A 288 10.97 10.52 12.65
C ALA A 288 9.86 11.55 12.42
N GLN A 289 8.68 11.36 13.03
CA GLN A 289 7.56 12.30 12.92
C GLN A 289 7.91 13.67 13.49
N GLN A 290 8.52 13.72 14.69
CA GLN A 290 8.95 14.98 15.29
C GLN A 290 9.96 15.72 14.41
N LEU A 291 10.94 15.02 13.84
CA LEU A 291 11.93 15.62 12.94
C LEU A 291 11.31 16.21 11.67
N VAL A 292 10.27 15.55 11.13
CA VAL A 292 9.52 16.02 9.96
C VAL A 292 8.65 17.23 10.30
N GLU A 293 7.92 17.20 11.42
CA GLU A 293 7.08 18.31 11.89
C GLU A 293 7.88 19.61 12.11
N GLU A 294 9.12 19.49 12.56
CA GLU A 294 10.03 20.62 12.77
C GLU A 294 10.80 21.05 11.51
N GLY A 295 10.67 20.32 10.39
CA GLY A 295 11.38 20.61 9.15
C GLY A 295 12.91 20.48 9.28
N MET A 296 13.39 19.63 10.20
CA MET A 296 14.81 19.45 10.47
C MET A 296 15.46 18.50 9.46
N ARG A 297 16.68 18.85 9.01
CA ARG A 297 17.51 17.93 8.22
C ARG A 297 18.14 16.90 9.16
N ALA A 298 17.79 15.63 8.97
CA ALA A 298 18.39 14.53 9.73
C ALA A 298 18.60 13.28 8.86
N ILE A 299 19.60 12.48 9.21
CA ILE A 299 19.79 11.11 8.70
C ILE A 299 19.45 10.17 9.85
N LEU A 300 18.42 9.34 9.66
CA LEU A 300 17.97 8.37 10.66
C LEU A 300 18.52 7.00 10.32
N VAL A 301 19.33 6.44 11.20
CA VAL A 301 19.89 5.10 11.06
C VAL A 301 19.25 4.18 12.09
N VAL A 302 18.56 3.16 11.60
CA VAL A 302 17.82 2.20 12.44
C VAL A 302 18.40 0.79 12.19
N ASP A 303 19.24 0.34 13.11
CA ASP A 303 19.81 -1.01 13.07
C ASP A 303 18.80 -2.03 13.61
N ASN A 304 18.81 -3.25 13.06
CA ASN A 304 17.83 -4.31 13.35
C ASN A 304 16.36 -3.90 13.11
N CYS A 305 16.09 -3.19 12.01
CA CYS A 305 14.76 -2.70 11.65
C CYS A 305 13.96 -3.74 10.84
N ASN A 306 12.78 -4.14 11.36
CA ASN A 306 11.88 -5.07 10.66
C ASN A 306 11.15 -4.45 9.46
N ALA A 307 10.63 -5.30 8.57
CA ALA A 307 10.01 -4.85 7.32
C ALA A 307 8.78 -3.95 7.54
N ALA A 308 7.94 -4.28 8.53
CA ALA A 308 6.79 -3.46 8.89
C ALA A 308 7.21 -2.06 9.36
N THR A 309 8.22 -1.97 10.22
CA THR A 309 8.75 -0.69 10.72
C THR A 309 9.40 0.10 9.59
N HIS A 310 10.15 -0.57 8.71
CA HIS A 310 10.75 0.05 7.52
C HIS A 310 9.70 0.68 6.61
N ALA A 311 8.59 -0.01 6.32
CA ALA A 311 7.50 0.53 5.50
C ALA A 311 6.90 1.80 6.12
N VAL A 312 6.68 1.80 7.44
CA VAL A 312 6.15 2.96 8.17
C VAL A 312 7.13 4.13 8.14
N LEU A 313 8.41 3.89 8.40
CA LEU A 313 9.45 4.93 8.40
C LEU A 313 9.67 5.51 6.99
N THR A 314 9.57 4.67 5.95
CA THR A 314 9.66 5.09 4.55
C THR A 314 8.52 6.04 4.20
N ALA A 315 7.29 5.73 4.60
CA ALA A 315 6.13 6.60 4.39
C ALA A 315 6.29 7.97 5.10
N ILE A 316 6.85 7.98 6.31
CA ILE A 316 7.16 9.24 7.04
C ILE A 316 8.28 10.01 6.32
N CYS A 317 9.34 9.32 5.91
CA CYS A 317 10.48 9.95 5.25
C CYS A 317 10.10 10.59 3.91
N ARG A 318 9.12 10.02 3.19
CA ARG A 318 8.61 10.50 1.90
C ARG A 318 7.46 11.51 1.99
N SER A 319 7.01 11.90 3.20
CA SER A 319 5.93 12.88 3.33
C SER A 319 6.32 14.28 2.81
N ASP A 320 5.33 15.03 2.32
CA ASP A 320 5.54 16.40 1.83
C ASP A 320 6.23 17.29 2.89
N GLY A 321 7.31 17.96 2.50
CA GLY A 321 8.09 18.83 3.40
C GLY A 321 9.13 18.11 4.27
N SER A 322 9.23 16.77 4.19
CA SER A 322 10.28 16.01 4.87
C SER A 322 11.68 16.45 4.41
N ARG A 323 12.62 16.46 5.36
CA ARG A 323 14.06 16.62 5.10
C ARG A 323 14.87 15.47 5.70
N LEU A 324 14.18 14.38 6.04
CA LEU A 324 14.76 13.17 6.62
C LEU A 324 15.37 12.31 5.51
N SER A 325 16.49 11.63 5.79
CA SER A 325 16.94 10.49 4.98
C SER A 325 16.98 9.26 5.90
N LEU A 326 16.63 8.09 5.39
CA LEU A 326 16.48 6.88 6.19
C LEU A 326 17.47 5.80 5.75
N LEU A 327 18.20 5.21 6.71
CA LEU A 327 18.98 3.99 6.54
C LEU A 327 18.47 2.93 7.53
N THR A 328 17.85 1.88 7.03
CA THR A 328 17.45 0.72 7.82
C THR A 328 18.41 -0.45 7.59
N VAL A 329 18.65 -1.26 8.62
CA VAL A 329 19.54 -2.43 8.53
C VAL A 329 18.79 -3.67 9.01
N GLU A 330 18.75 -4.72 8.19
CA GLU A 330 18.05 -5.97 8.49
C GLU A 330 18.88 -7.21 8.10
N TYR A 331 18.60 -8.35 8.72
CA TYR A 331 19.31 -9.61 8.43
C TYR A 331 18.69 -10.46 7.32
N ASP A 332 17.44 -10.22 6.96
CA ASP A 332 16.66 -11.00 5.99
C ASP A 332 16.16 -10.13 4.82
N VAL A 333 15.90 -10.78 3.70
CA VAL A 333 15.29 -10.18 2.51
C VAL A 333 13.87 -10.74 2.41
N SER A 334 12.91 -9.98 2.94
CA SER A 334 11.48 -10.19 2.68
C SER A 334 11.08 -9.41 1.43
N ASP A 335 10.20 -9.96 0.58
CA ASP A 335 9.72 -9.26 -0.64
C ASP A 335 8.70 -8.15 -0.37
N ASP A 336 8.39 -7.87 0.90
CA ASP A 336 7.47 -6.80 1.32
C ASP A 336 8.20 -5.43 1.38
N GLU A 337 9.16 -5.18 0.50
CA GLU A 337 9.82 -3.88 0.41
C GLU A 337 8.99 -2.91 -0.45
N PRO A 338 8.76 -1.67 0.00
CA PRO A 338 8.10 -0.65 -0.84
C PRO A 338 8.88 -0.45 -2.15
N GLU A 339 8.17 -0.38 -3.29
CA GLU A 339 8.75 -0.22 -4.65
C GLU A 339 9.74 0.95 -4.78
N GLU A 340 9.66 1.94 -3.88
CA GLU A 340 10.45 3.18 -3.87
C GLU A 340 11.65 3.16 -2.89
N THR A 341 12.04 1.97 -2.39
CA THR A 341 13.19 1.77 -1.48
C THR A 341 14.45 1.36 -2.25
N ASN A 342 15.59 2.00 -1.96
CA ASN A 342 16.88 1.54 -2.50
C ASN A 342 17.46 0.39 -1.65
N VAL A 343 17.48 -0.84 -2.16
CA VAL A 343 17.96 -2.03 -1.42
C VAL A 343 19.41 -2.36 -1.78
N PHE A 344 20.26 -2.48 -0.76
CA PHE A 344 21.66 -2.88 -0.88
C PHE A 344 21.92 -4.14 -0.08
N ARG A 345 22.47 -5.20 -0.70
CA ARG A 345 22.80 -6.46 -0.05
C ARG A 345 24.31 -6.59 0.16
N LEU A 346 24.72 -6.73 1.43
CA LEU A 346 26.12 -7.02 1.78
C LEU A 346 26.40 -8.52 1.60
N GLN A 347 27.41 -8.85 0.79
CA GLN A 347 27.87 -10.23 0.59
C GLN A 347 28.85 -10.70 1.68
N SER A 348 29.13 -12.01 1.70
CA SER A 348 30.09 -12.62 2.62
C SER A 348 31.49 -12.02 2.45
N ALA A 349 32.18 -11.78 3.56
CA ALA A 349 33.56 -11.32 3.53
C ALA A 349 34.51 -12.42 3.06
N SER A 350 35.63 -12.05 2.44
CA SER A 350 36.64 -13.02 2.03
C SER A 350 37.33 -13.68 3.24
N PRO A 351 37.84 -14.92 3.08
CA PRO A 351 38.64 -15.57 4.12
C PRO A 351 39.87 -14.74 4.55
N ASP A 352 40.44 -13.95 3.64
CA ASP A 352 41.60 -13.10 3.92
C ASP A 352 41.25 -11.95 4.86
N ILE A 353 40.12 -11.27 4.62
CA ILE A 353 39.60 -10.23 5.52
C ILE A 353 39.31 -10.82 6.90
N VAL A 354 38.65 -11.97 6.98
CA VAL A 354 38.32 -12.61 8.27
C VAL A 354 39.61 -13.01 9.00
N THR A 355 40.62 -13.50 8.29
CA THR A 355 41.94 -13.86 8.88
C THR A 355 42.65 -12.63 9.43
N GLU A 356 42.65 -11.53 8.67
CA GLU A 356 43.27 -10.27 9.10
C GLU A 356 42.53 -9.64 10.29
N TRP A 357 41.20 -9.69 10.27
CA TRP A 357 40.38 -9.29 11.40
C TRP A 357 40.69 -10.12 12.65
N LEU A 358 40.75 -11.45 12.53
CA LEU A 358 41.10 -12.36 13.64
C LEU A 358 42.48 -12.08 14.21
N ALA A 359 43.48 -11.80 13.37
CA ALA A 359 44.84 -11.48 13.82
C ALA A 359 44.89 -10.21 14.70
N ARG A 360 44.00 -9.25 14.43
CA ARG A 360 43.91 -7.98 15.18
C ARG A 360 43.02 -8.11 16.42
N ALA A 361 41.84 -8.71 16.27
CA ALA A 361 40.84 -8.84 17.33
C ALA A 361 41.20 -9.93 18.36
N HIS A 362 41.92 -10.98 17.94
CA HIS A 362 42.34 -12.08 18.80
C HIS A 362 43.84 -12.40 18.66
N PRO A 363 44.74 -11.53 19.20
CA PRO A 363 46.20 -11.68 19.04
C PRO A 363 46.79 -12.98 19.61
N SER A 364 46.04 -13.70 20.45
CA SER A 364 46.41 -15.00 21.03
C SER A 364 46.28 -16.17 20.05
N VAL A 365 45.58 -16.00 18.92
CA VAL A 365 45.35 -17.03 17.90
C VAL A 365 46.47 -16.99 16.87
N SER A 366 47.06 -18.15 16.55
CA SER A 366 48.10 -18.23 15.52
C SER A 366 47.54 -17.95 14.13
N ARG A 367 48.37 -17.42 13.22
CA ARG A 367 47.96 -17.13 11.83
C ARG A 367 47.39 -18.35 11.09
N VAL A 368 47.93 -19.54 11.38
CA VAL A 368 47.44 -20.82 10.81
C VAL A 368 46.03 -21.13 11.31
N ASN A 369 45.77 -20.98 12.60
CA ASN A 369 44.44 -21.18 13.16
C ASN A 369 43.44 -20.12 12.69
N ALA A 370 43.89 -18.86 12.55
CA ALA A 370 43.05 -17.79 12.03
C ALA A 370 42.58 -18.12 10.60
N ALA A 371 43.46 -18.63 9.74
CA ALA A 371 43.09 -19.09 8.40
C ALA A 371 42.11 -20.28 8.43
N THR A 372 42.31 -21.26 9.32
CA THR A 372 41.37 -22.38 9.48
C THR A 372 39.99 -21.92 9.94
N ILE A 373 39.93 -20.99 10.90
CA ILE A 373 38.67 -20.43 11.40
C ILE A 373 37.98 -19.62 10.30
N ALA A 374 38.71 -18.79 9.56
CA ALA A 374 38.18 -17.97 8.47
C ALA A 374 37.54 -18.84 7.38
N SER A 375 38.21 -19.92 6.97
CA SER A 375 37.69 -20.85 5.96
C SER A 375 36.37 -21.52 6.36
N ILE A 376 36.14 -21.75 7.66
CA ILE A 376 34.94 -22.46 8.16
C ILE A 376 33.81 -21.50 8.52
N SER A 377 34.16 -20.24 8.81
CA SER A 377 33.19 -19.21 9.14
C SER A 377 32.51 -18.63 7.89
N ASP A 378 33.00 -18.97 6.69
CA ASP A 378 32.42 -18.59 5.39
C ASP A 378 32.08 -17.10 5.29
N GLY A 379 33.04 -16.25 5.69
CA GLY A 379 32.89 -14.80 5.69
C GLY A 379 32.08 -14.21 6.85
N ASN A 380 31.63 -15.02 7.81
CA ASN A 380 30.86 -14.57 8.97
C ASN A 380 31.75 -14.24 10.18
N PHE A 381 31.88 -12.95 10.50
CA PHE A 381 32.72 -12.47 11.60
C PHE A 381 32.22 -12.90 12.98
N ARG A 382 30.90 -13.07 13.18
CA ARG A 382 30.34 -13.55 14.46
C ARG A 382 30.75 -15.00 14.72
N VAL A 383 30.63 -15.87 13.71
CA VAL A 383 31.07 -17.26 13.80
C VAL A 383 32.58 -17.35 14.02
N ALA A 384 33.36 -16.55 13.27
CA ALA A 384 34.81 -16.51 13.38
C ALA A 384 35.26 -16.08 14.79
N GLY A 385 34.67 -15.02 15.35
CA GLY A 385 34.97 -14.54 16.70
C GLY A 385 34.60 -15.56 17.77
N ALA A 386 33.43 -16.19 17.66
CA ALA A 386 32.99 -17.22 18.58
C ALA A 386 33.96 -18.42 18.59
N LEU A 387 34.40 -18.89 17.42
CA LEU A 387 35.40 -19.95 17.31
C LEU A 387 36.76 -19.52 17.88
N ALA A 388 37.22 -18.32 17.56
CA ALA A 388 38.49 -17.78 18.04
C ALA A 388 38.55 -17.69 19.58
N GLY A 389 37.45 -17.29 20.21
CA GLY A 389 37.31 -17.26 21.67
C GLY A 389 37.52 -18.63 22.36
N THR A 390 37.40 -19.73 21.62
CA THR A 390 37.59 -21.11 22.16
C THR A 390 39.03 -21.61 22.06
N VAL A 391 39.91 -20.92 21.34
CA VAL A 391 41.29 -21.38 21.03
C VAL A 391 42.25 -21.01 22.15
N ARG A 392 43.04 -21.98 22.64
CA ARG A 392 44.09 -21.69 23.64
C ARG A 392 45.37 -21.16 22.99
N LYS A 393 46.13 -20.40 23.76
CA LYS A 393 47.48 -19.94 23.40
C LYS A 393 48.38 -21.16 23.09
N GLY A 394 48.81 -21.29 21.84
CA GLY A 394 49.67 -22.39 21.36
C GLY A 394 48.96 -23.65 20.87
N GLU A 395 47.63 -23.69 20.85
CA GLU A 395 46.84 -24.80 20.29
C GLU A 395 46.86 -24.77 18.74
N THR A 396 46.71 -25.90 18.06
CA THR A 396 46.65 -25.98 16.58
C THR A 396 45.33 -26.62 16.14
N LEU A 397 44.60 -25.99 15.22
CA LEU A 397 43.28 -26.42 14.75
C LEU A 397 43.31 -27.21 13.43
N GLY A 398 44.45 -27.21 12.71
CA GLY A 398 44.57 -27.76 11.35
C GLY A 398 44.33 -29.28 11.20
N GLN A 399 44.04 -30.01 12.29
CA GLN A 399 43.70 -31.44 12.26
C GLN A 399 42.23 -31.74 12.62
N LEU A 400 41.45 -30.73 13.01
CA LEU A 400 40.06 -30.91 13.45
C LEU A 400 39.11 -30.91 12.26
N ARG A 401 38.08 -31.77 12.31
CA ARG A 401 36.99 -31.75 11.31
C ARG A 401 36.04 -30.58 11.59
N SER A 402 35.24 -30.22 10.60
CA SER A 402 34.23 -29.16 10.71
C SER A 402 33.20 -29.41 11.83
N ASP A 403 32.88 -30.68 12.14
CA ASP A 403 32.04 -31.06 13.28
C ASP A 403 32.72 -30.82 14.63
N ASP A 404 34.01 -31.15 14.75
CA ASP A 404 34.78 -30.96 15.98
C ASP A 404 34.94 -29.48 16.33
N LEU A 405 35.01 -28.62 15.29
CA LEU A 405 35.09 -27.18 15.42
C LEU A 405 33.74 -26.56 15.78
N PHE A 406 32.64 -27.05 15.20
CA PHE A 406 31.30 -26.62 15.58
C PHE A 406 30.98 -26.94 17.04
N ASP A 407 31.35 -28.14 17.51
CA ASP A 407 31.14 -28.54 18.91
C ASP A 407 31.89 -27.67 19.92
N ARG A 408 32.96 -26.97 19.51
CA ARG A 408 33.70 -26.06 20.39
C ARG A 408 32.89 -24.84 20.81
N LEU A 409 31.93 -24.40 20.00
CA LEU A 409 31.06 -23.27 20.32
C LEU A 409 30.35 -23.44 21.68
N PHE A 410 30.18 -24.69 22.14
CA PHE A 410 29.45 -25.03 23.36
C PHE A 410 30.36 -25.47 24.53
N ARG A 411 31.69 -25.55 24.38
CA ARG A 411 32.59 -26.00 25.45
C ARG A 411 32.86 -24.91 26.49
N GLN A 412 32.90 -25.27 27.79
CA GLN A 412 33.27 -24.37 28.89
C GLN A 412 34.51 -24.89 29.63
N ARG A 413 35.58 -24.08 29.77
CA ARG A 413 36.79 -24.38 30.57
C ARG A 413 37.35 -25.82 30.45
N LYS A 414 37.36 -26.38 29.23
CA LYS A 414 37.82 -27.74 28.86
C LYS A 414 36.87 -28.93 29.17
N VAL A 415 35.63 -28.70 29.63
CA VAL A 415 34.62 -29.77 29.78
C VAL A 415 33.53 -29.56 28.72
N ASP A 416 33.06 -30.65 28.11
CA ASP A 416 31.89 -30.61 27.23
C ASP A 416 30.68 -30.22 28.09
N ASP A 417 30.16 -29.02 27.90
CA ASP A 417 28.92 -28.60 28.57
C ASP A 417 27.76 -29.15 27.74
N GLN A 418 27.52 -30.45 27.95
CA GLN A 418 26.51 -31.19 27.21
C GLN A 418 25.12 -30.58 27.42
N SER A 419 24.86 -29.99 28.60
CA SER A 419 23.65 -29.22 28.89
C SER A 419 23.51 -27.99 28.00
N LEU A 420 24.52 -27.11 27.94
CA LEU A 420 24.46 -25.90 27.11
C LEU A 420 24.25 -26.22 25.63
N ARG A 421 24.86 -27.30 25.12
CA ARG A 421 24.65 -27.76 23.74
C ARG A 421 23.22 -28.27 23.52
N MET A 422 22.69 -29.09 24.45
CA MET A 422 21.31 -29.58 24.34
C MET A 422 20.29 -28.44 24.44
N ASP A 423 20.53 -27.48 25.33
CA ASP A 423 19.70 -26.28 25.45
C ASP A 423 19.75 -25.44 24.16
N ALA A 424 20.92 -25.27 23.55
CA ALA A 424 21.05 -24.58 22.27
C ALA A 424 20.34 -25.32 21.13
N GLU A 425 20.40 -26.66 21.11
CA GLU A 425 19.67 -27.52 20.17
C GLU A 425 18.15 -27.35 20.33
N ASP A 426 17.66 -27.36 21.56
CA ASP A 426 16.24 -27.21 21.86
C ASP A 426 15.78 -25.78 21.52
N LEU A 427 16.48 -24.73 21.99
CA LEU A 427 16.15 -23.33 21.70
C LEU A 427 16.15 -23.02 20.19
N ALA A 428 17.02 -23.67 19.41
CA ALA A 428 17.08 -23.48 17.96
C ALA A 428 15.88 -24.06 17.20
N LEU A 429 15.08 -24.96 17.81
CA LEU A 429 13.85 -25.50 17.19
C LEU A 429 12.83 -24.42 16.86
N LEU A 430 12.89 -23.28 17.54
CA LEU A 430 12.06 -22.11 17.25
C LEU A 430 12.84 -21.08 16.45
N TYR A 431 12.12 -20.27 15.67
CA TYR A 431 12.72 -19.15 14.97
C TYR A 431 13.17 -18.08 15.98
N SER A 432 12.35 -17.77 16.97
CA SER A 432 12.67 -16.92 18.13
C SER A 432 11.86 -17.32 19.38
N VAL A 433 12.32 -16.92 20.56
CA VAL A 433 11.72 -17.26 21.86
C VAL A 433 11.58 -15.99 22.73
N ASP A 434 10.44 -15.86 23.40
CA ASP A 434 10.22 -14.82 24.40
C ASP A 434 10.88 -15.20 25.73
N THR A 435 11.59 -14.25 26.34
CA THR A 435 12.20 -14.40 27.67
C THR A 435 11.38 -13.80 28.81
N ALA A 436 10.22 -13.19 28.52
CA ALA A 436 9.30 -12.74 29.56
C ALA A 436 8.81 -13.90 30.44
N MET A 437 8.88 -13.70 31.75
CA MET A 437 8.45 -14.68 32.76
C MET A 437 7.01 -14.33 33.19
N ASP A 438 6.04 -14.81 32.42
CA ASP A 438 4.62 -14.58 32.68
C ASP A 438 4.03 -15.58 33.69
N ALA A 439 2.90 -15.22 34.30
CA ALA A 439 2.21 -16.02 35.32
C ALA A 439 1.78 -17.43 34.83
N ASP A 440 1.58 -17.61 33.51
CA ASP A 440 1.21 -18.87 32.86
C ASP A 440 2.42 -19.72 32.40
N GLY A 441 3.65 -19.30 32.75
CA GLY A 441 4.87 -20.07 32.55
C GLY A 441 5.77 -19.59 31.41
N GLY A 442 5.33 -18.70 30.52
CA GLY A 442 6.17 -18.17 29.44
C GLY A 442 6.69 -19.22 28.45
N GLU A 443 7.29 -18.77 27.34
CA GLU A 443 7.73 -19.69 26.28
C GLU A 443 8.91 -20.58 26.69
N LEU A 444 9.79 -20.07 27.56
CA LEU A 444 10.90 -20.85 28.11
C LEU A 444 10.43 -22.07 28.91
N SER A 445 9.29 -22.00 29.62
CA SER A 445 8.76 -23.18 30.31
C SER A 445 8.20 -24.21 29.34
N HIS A 446 7.62 -23.79 28.21
CA HIS A 446 7.20 -24.72 27.17
C HIS A 446 8.42 -25.44 26.56
N MET A 447 9.50 -24.71 26.27
CA MET A 447 10.75 -25.28 25.77
C MET A 447 11.39 -26.25 26.77
N ALA A 448 11.45 -25.88 28.05
CA ALA A 448 12.05 -26.69 29.10
C ALA A 448 11.42 -28.08 29.23
N ARG A 449 10.12 -28.23 28.95
CA ARG A 449 9.40 -29.52 29.02
C ARG A 449 9.90 -30.55 28.02
N LEU A 450 10.52 -30.15 26.91
CA LEU A 450 10.98 -31.07 25.86
C LEU A 450 11.98 -32.12 26.37
N ARG A 451 12.84 -31.74 27.32
CA ARG A 451 13.84 -32.62 27.95
C ARG A 451 13.80 -32.63 29.47
N ASN A 452 12.70 -32.19 30.09
CA ASN A 452 12.55 -32.05 31.54
C ASN A 452 13.58 -31.09 32.19
N GLY A 453 13.92 -30.00 31.49
CA GLY A 453 14.75 -28.91 32.01
C GLY A 453 13.95 -27.89 32.85
N THR A 454 14.57 -26.75 33.16
CA THR A 454 13.92 -25.62 33.83
C THR A 454 14.01 -24.35 32.98
N ALA A 455 13.02 -23.46 33.10
CA ALA A 455 13.04 -22.16 32.41
C ALA A 455 14.26 -21.31 32.81
N ASP A 456 14.61 -21.32 34.11
CA ASP A 456 15.81 -20.63 34.63
C ASP A 456 17.11 -21.18 34.01
N GLY A 457 17.17 -22.49 33.77
CA GLY A 457 18.30 -23.13 33.09
C GLY A 457 18.44 -22.67 31.65
N LEU A 458 17.34 -22.67 30.89
CA LEU A 458 17.32 -22.16 29.52
C LEU A 458 17.64 -20.67 29.45
N PHE A 459 17.18 -19.87 30.40
CA PHE A 459 17.53 -18.44 30.50
C PHE A 459 19.04 -18.25 30.72
N ALA A 460 19.65 -19.01 31.62
CA ALA A 460 21.11 -18.98 31.84
C ALA A 460 21.90 -19.43 30.60
N SER A 461 21.40 -20.44 29.88
CA SER A 461 21.96 -20.90 28.61
C SER A 461 21.84 -19.81 27.52
N LEU A 462 20.70 -19.13 27.40
CA LEU A 462 20.51 -17.99 26.49
C LEU A 462 21.50 -16.86 26.79
N ALA A 463 21.70 -16.50 28.06
CA ALA A 463 22.68 -15.48 28.46
C ALA A 463 24.11 -15.91 28.05
N THR A 464 24.47 -17.17 28.31
CA THR A 464 25.78 -17.71 27.94
C THR A 464 25.98 -17.75 26.41
N LEU A 465 24.96 -18.11 25.64
CA LEU A 465 25.01 -18.13 24.17
C LEU A 465 25.05 -16.71 23.59
N ALA A 466 24.41 -15.73 24.24
CA ALA A 466 24.45 -14.32 23.86
C ALA A 466 25.85 -13.72 24.09
N GLU A 467 26.50 -14.01 25.23
CA GLU A 467 27.90 -13.63 25.48
C GLU A 467 28.87 -14.19 24.41
N ARG A 468 28.52 -15.33 23.81
CA ARG A 468 29.30 -15.96 22.73
C ARG A 468 28.92 -15.50 21.33
N GLY A 469 27.95 -14.61 21.19
CA GLY A 469 27.47 -14.09 19.90
C GLY A 469 26.66 -15.08 19.06
N ILE A 470 26.13 -16.15 19.67
CA ILE A 470 25.28 -17.18 19.03
C ILE A 470 23.78 -16.87 19.20
N VAL A 471 23.43 -16.06 20.19
CA VAL A 471 22.05 -15.56 20.39
C VAL A 471 22.04 -14.07 20.17
N GLN A 472 21.06 -13.59 19.40
CA GLN A 472 20.76 -12.18 19.25
C GLN A 472 19.54 -11.80 20.09
N ALA A 473 19.56 -10.57 20.61
CA ALA A 473 18.49 -9.96 21.37
C ALA A 473 17.78 -8.88 20.56
N ARG A 474 16.44 -8.82 20.67
CA ARG A 474 15.58 -7.69 20.28
C ARG A 474 14.52 -7.51 21.36
N GLY A 475 14.64 -6.47 22.19
CA GLY A 475 13.77 -6.29 23.36
C GLY A 475 13.75 -7.54 24.27
N ARG A 476 12.57 -8.14 24.47
CA ARG A 476 12.38 -9.42 25.22
C ARG A 476 12.66 -10.68 24.40
N TRP A 477 12.75 -10.57 23.08
CA TRP A 477 12.91 -11.71 22.18
C TRP A 477 14.36 -12.13 22.04
N ARG A 478 14.59 -13.45 21.97
CA ARG A 478 15.90 -14.04 21.71
C ARG A 478 15.81 -14.99 20.53
N ALA A 479 16.80 -14.94 19.63
CA ALA A 479 16.90 -15.84 18.49
C ALA A 479 18.32 -16.41 18.38
N VAL A 480 18.44 -17.71 18.12
CA VAL A 480 19.72 -18.33 17.79
C VAL A 480 20.09 -17.93 16.36
N LEU A 481 21.22 -17.24 16.20
CA LEU A 481 21.70 -16.72 14.91
C LEU A 481 23.24 -16.84 14.82
N PRO A 482 23.81 -17.01 13.62
CA PRO A 482 23.17 -16.95 12.28
C PRO A 482 22.32 -18.19 11.94
N HIS A 483 21.45 -18.10 10.91
CA HIS A 483 20.60 -19.21 10.46
C HIS A 483 21.36 -20.50 10.18
N ALA A 484 22.58 -20.41 9.65
CA ALA A 484 23.43 -21.59 9.42
C ALA A 484 23.71 -22.38 10.73
N ILE A 485 23.93 -21.69 11.85
CA ILE A 485 24.10 -22.34 13.16
C ILE A 485 22.77 -22.89 13.65
N ALA A 486 21.71 -22.07 13.60
CA ALA A 486 20.40 -22.46 14.10
C ALA A 486 19.82 -23.67 13.36
N ASN A 487 19.91 -23.70 12.03
CA ASN A 487 19.45 -24.80 11.19
C ASN A 487 20.25 -26.09 11.48
N ARG A 488 21.57 -25.99 11.66
CA ARG A 488 22.42 -27.14 12.04
C ARG A 488 22.12 -27.66 13.44
N LEU A 489 21.87 -26.77 14.41
CA LEU A 489 21.42 -27.14 15.76
C LEU A 489 20.07 -27.84 15.73
N THR A 490 19.12 -27.28 14.97
CA THR A 490 17.79 -27.87 14.79
C THR A 490 17.88 -29.27 14.17
N ALA A 491 18.68 -29.45 13.12
CA ALA A 491 18.90 -30.76 12.51
C ALA A 491 19.47 -31.79 13.50
N ARG A 492 20.39 -31.37 14.39
CA ARG A 492 20.91 -32.22 15.47
C ARG A 492 19.86 -32.50 16.56
N ALA A 493 19.03 -31.52 16.90
CA ALA A 493 17.93 -31.68 17.83
C ALA A 493 16.95 -32.75 17.34
N LEU A 494 16.52 -32.66 16.07
CA LEU A 494 15.63 -33.64 15.43
C LEU A 494 16.22 -35.06 15.43
N LYS A 495 17.54 -35.20 15.25
CA LYS A 495 18.26 -36.48 15.36
C LYS A 495 18.26 -37.11 16.75
N ARG A 496 18.17 -36.28 17.80
CA ARG A 496 18.33 -36.71 19.20
C ARG A 496 17.03 -36.80 19.98
N ILE A 497 15.98 -36.13 19.52
CA ILE A 497 14.67 -36.18 20.14
C ILE A 497 13.93 -37.39 19.59
N ARG A 498 13.30 -38.18 20.48
CA ARG A 498 12.46 -39.31 20.06
C ARG A 498 11.23 -38.78 19.31
N PRO A 499 10.82 -39.40 18.18
CA PRO A 499 9.65 -38.95 17.42
C PRO A 499 8.40 -38.71 18.28
N GLU A 500 8.10 -39.59 19.23
CA GLU A 500 6.90 -39.48 20.08
C GLU A 500 6.98 -38.28 21.04
N ALA A 501 8.18 -37.94 21.51
CA ALA A 501 8.39 -36.78 22.39
C ALA A 501 8.25 -35.47 21.60
N LEU A 502 8.76 -35.45 20.35
CA LEU A 502 8.62 -34.29 19.47
C LEU A 502 7.16 -34.08 19.05
N ASP A 503 6.46 -35.15 18.68
CA ASP A 503 5.06 -35.08 18.28
C ASP A 503 4.17 -34.62 19.47
N GLY A 504 4.47 -35.09 20.69
CA GLY A 504 3.83 -34.63 21.91
C GLY A 504 4.12 -33.16 22.24
N PHE A 505 5.34 -32.70 22.00
CA PHE A 505 5.72 -31.28 22.15
C PHE A 505 4.96 -30.38 21.18
N ILE A 506 4.92 -30.73 19.89
CA ILE A 506 4.19 -29.98 18.84
C ILE A 506 2.70 -29.88 19.16
N ALA A 507 2.10 -30.93 19.73
CA ALA A 507 0.68 -30.97 20.05
C ALA A 507 0.26 -29.95 21.12
N VAL A 508 1.17 -29.57 22.02
CA VAL A 508 0.88 -28.66 23.15
C VAL A 508 1.46 -27.25 22.97
N LEU A 509 2.12 -26.97 21.84
CA LEU A 509 2.68 -25.66 21.56
C LEU A 509 1.57 -24.60 21.39
N PRO A 510 1.71 -23.42 22.02
CA PRO A 510 0.90 -22.25 21.68
C PRO A 510 1.01 -21.91 20.18
N ARG A 511 -0.06 -21.32 19.61
CA ARG A 511 -0.13 -21.02 18.17
C ARG A 511 1.09 -20.27 17.64
N ARG A 512 1.60 -19.29 18.39
CA ARG A 512 2.76 -18.48 18.03
C ARG A 512 4.07 -19.29 18.02
N MET A 513 4.34 -20.08 19.05
CA MET A 513 5.51 -20.97 19.07
C MET A 513 5.43 -22.04 17.98
N LEU A 514 4.23 -22.55 17.68
CA LEU A 514 4.02 -23.49 16.59
C LEU A 514 4.34 -22.86 15.22
N HIS A 515 3.96 -21.61 15.00
CA HIS A 515 4.35 -20.84 13.81
C HIS A 515 5.88 -20.74 13.71
N SER A 516 6.53 -20.31 14.79
CA SER A 516 7.99 -20.20 14.88
C SER A 516 8.70 -21.54 14.60
N PHE A 517 8.15 -22.64 15.12
CA PHE A 517 8.66 -24.00 14.86
C PHE A 517 8.51 -24.40 13.39
N MET A 518 7.31 -24.24 12.82
CA MET A 518 7.03 -24.60 11.42
C MET A 518 7.89 -23.78 10.45
N HIS A 519 8.11 -22.52 10.76
CA HIS A 519 9.02 -21.66 10.00
C HIS A 519 10.46 -22.20 10.03
N ARG A 520 10.99 -22.51 11.22
CA ARG A 520 12.36 -23.03 11.38
C ARG A 520 12.58 -24.33 10.62
N ILE A 521 11.68 -25.30 10.74
CA ILE A 521 11.84 -26.61 10.08
C ILE A 521 11.71 -26.50 8.56
N GLY A 522 10.99 -25.49 8.04
CA GLY A 522 10.87 -25.21 6.60
C GLY A 522 12.23 -25.00 5.90
N TYR A 523 13.26 -24.58 6.64
CA TYR A 523 14.62 -24.43 6.11
C TYR A 523 15.42 -25.75 6.02
N LEU A 524 14.90 -26.86 6.55
CA LEU A 524 15.62 -28.15 6.69
C LEU A 524 15.21 -29.19 5.65
N HIS A 525 14.96 -28.75 4.42
CA HIS A 525 14.49 -29.61 3.33
C HIS A 525 15.45 -30.76 2.95
N ASP A 526 16.74 -30.59 3.25
CA ASP A 526 17.83 -31.55 3.01
C ASP A 526 18.12 -32.46 4.21
N VAL A 527 17.32 -32.39 5.28
CA VAL A 527 17.49 -33.18 6.51
C VAL A 527 16.48 -34.34 6.56
N ASP A 528 16.98 -35.58 6.55
CA ASP A 528 16.15 -36.80 6.58
C ASP A 528 15.14 -36.82 7.75
N GLU A 529 15.55 -36.35 8.93
CA GLU A 529 14.68 -36.31 10.10
C GLU A 529 13.54 -35.28 9.95
N ALA A 530 13.77 -34.16 9.27
CA ALA A 530 12.73 -33.18 8.95
C ALA A 530 11.75 -33.75 7.91
N GLN A 531 12.26 -34.45 6.89
CA GLN A 531 11.41 -35.17 5.92
C GLN A 531 10.57 -36.27 6.59
N ALA A 532 11.15 -37.01 7.54
CA ALA A 532 10.44 -38.00 8.32
C ALA A 532 9.38 -37.38 9.24
N LEU A 533 9.66 -36.22 9.85
CA LEU A 533 8.66 -35.44 10.60
C LEU A 533 7.52 -35.00 9.68
N MET A 534 7.82 -34.42 8.52
CA MET A 534 6.80 -33.97 7.57
C MET A 534 5.92 -35.16 7.12
N LYS A 535 6.51 -36.32 6.86
CA LYS A 535 5.75 -37.55 6.55
C LYS A 535 4.78 -37.95 7.68
N ARG A 536 5.16 -37.80 8.96
CA ARG A 536 4.26 -38.06 10.10
C ARG A 536 3.18 -37.00 10.23
N LEU A 537 3.52 -35.72 10.09
CA LEU A 537 2.54 -34.63 10.13
C LEU A 537 1.48 -34.76 9.04
N MET A 538 1.89 -35.24 7.86
CA MET A 538 1.01 -35.53 6.73
C MET A 538 0.29 -36.88 6.87
N ALA A 539 0.67 -37.80 7.75
CA ALA A 539 0.00 -39.11 7.84
C ALA A 539 -1.47 -38.98 8.30
N PRO A 540 -2.36 -39.95 8.02
CA PRO A 540 -3.70 -39.97 8.61
C PRO A 540 -3.65 -39.85 10.14
N GLY A 541 -4.41 -38.92 10.72
CA GLY A 541 -4.36 -38.59 12.15
C GLY A 541 -3.25 -37.60 12.56
N GLY A 542 -2.32 -37.27 11.66
CA GLY A 542 -1.36 -36.18 11.81
C GLY A 542 -2.01 -34.80 11.56
N ARG A 543 -1.29 -33.73 11.90
CA ARG A 543 -1.81 -32.34 11.84
C ARG A 543 -2.25 -31.90 10.45
N PHE A 544 -1.56 -32.36 9.41
CA PHE A 544 -1.87 -32.11 8.00
C PHE A 544 -2.47 -33.36 7.33
N GLY A 545 -3.03 -34.27 8.13
CA GLY A 545 -3.66 -35.49 7.66
C GLY A 545 -4.95 -35.24 6.88
N ASP A 546 -5.72 -34.22 7.24
CA ASP A 546 -6.94 -33.83 6.51
C ASP A 546 -6.83 -32.39 6.00
N LEU A 547 -6.35 -32.24 4.77
CA LEU A 547 -6.15 -30.94 4.13
C LEU A 547 -7.45 -30.19 3.86
N ALA A 548 -8.58 -30.90 3.66
CA ALA A 548 -9.87 -30.26 3.39
C ALA A 548 -10.43 -29.55 4.63
N SER A 549 -10.02 -30.00 5.83
CA SER A 549 -10.48 -29.45 7.12
C SER A 549 -9.63 -28.30 7.67
N LEU A 550 -8.51 -27.94 7.01
CA LEU A 550 -7.60 -26.91 7.51
C LEU A 550 -8.26 -25.53 7.46
N ASP A 551 -8.20 -24.82 8.59
CA ASP A 551 -8.49 -23.39 8.65
C ASP A 551 -7.32 -22.56 8.08
N ILE A 552 -7.50 -21.24 7.98
CA ILE A 552 -6.49 -20.31 7.43
C ILE A 552 -5.15 -20.45 8.17
N ALA A 553 -5.19 -20.59 9.50
CA ALA A 553 -3.99 -20.77 10.31
C ALA A 553 -3.28 -22.09 9.98
N GLY A 554 -4.04 -23.18 9.81
CA GLY A 554 -3.52 -24.47 9.40
C GLY A 554 -2.86 -24.44 8.01
N ILE A 555 -3.47 -23.75 7.05
CA ILE A 555 -2.90 -23.58 5.71
C ILE A 555 -1.59 -22.79 5.78
N ARG A 556 -1.52 -21.71 6.56
CA ARG A 556 -0.27 -20.93 6.76
C ARG A 556 0.86 -21.77 7.35
N LEU A 557 0.56 -22.59 8.36
CA LEU A 557 1.54 -23.52 8.94
C LEU A 557 2.02 -24.55 7.91
N LEU A 558 1.10 -25.06 7.08
CA LEU A 558 1.46 -25.97 5.99
C LEU A 558 2.34 -25.28 4.96
N THR A 559 2.06 -24.03 4.59
CA THR A 559 2.88 -23.24 3.65
C THR A 559 4.33 -23.13 4.12
N MET A 560 4.56 -22.88 5.41
CA MET A 560 5.91 -22.81 5.98
C MET A 560 6.66 -24.15 5.95
N ALA A 561 5.94 -25.26 6.16
CA ALA A 561 6.52 -26.60 6.19
C ALA A 561 6.60 -27.28 4.81
N ALA A 562 5.85 -26.79 3.82
CA ALA A 562 5.80 -27.32 2.46
C ALA A 562 7.17 -27.45 1.77
N PRO A 563 8.17 -26.57 1.99
CA PRO A 563 9.51 -26.73 1.41
C PRO A 563 10.21 -28.05 1.73
N ILE A 564 9.83 -28.71 2.83
CA ILE A 564 10.42 -30.00 3.23
C ILE A 564 10.04 -31.11 2.25
N ALA A 565 8.79 -31.13 1.77
CA ALA A 565 8.26 -32.19 0.91
C ALA A 565 7.19 -31.65 -0.06
N PRO A 566 7.57 -30.75 -1.00
CA PRO A 566 6.61 -30.05 -1.85
C PRO A 566 5.79 -30.99 -2.73
N GLU A 567 6.39 -32.04 -3.29
CA GLU A 567 5.71 -33.02 -4.14
C GLU A 567 4.68 -33.83 -3.35
N ALA A 568 4.98 -34.17 -2.10
CA ALA A 568 4.05 -34.90 -1.23
C ALA A 568 2.85 -34.04 -0.83
N VAL A 569 3.08 -32.76 -0.54
CA VAL A 569 2.02 -31.77 -0.28
C VAL A 569 1.14 -31.60 -1.50
N LEU A 570 1.74 -31.36 -2.67
CA LEU A 570 1.00 -31.17 -3.93
C LEU A 570 0.19 -32.40 -4.34
N SER A 571 0.77 -33.60 -4.23
CA SER A 571 0.10 -34.85 -4.55
C SER A 571 -1.12 -35.07 -3.63
N ARG A 572 -0.98 -34.80 -2.33
CA ARG A 572 -2.11 -34.92 -1.39
C ARG A 572 -3.15 -33.83 -1.60
N ALA A 573 -2.73 -32.59 -1.85
CA ALA A 573 -3.65 -31.49 -2.16
C ALA A 573 -4.47 -31.81 -3.41
N THR A 574 -3.83 -32.28 -4.48
CA THR A 574 -4.49 -32.66 -5.74
C THR A 574 -5.53 -33.77 -5.57
N THR A 575 -5.31 -34.70 -4.63
CA THR A 575 -6.24 -35.81 -4.34
C THR A 575 -7.35 -35.42 -3.35
N THR A 576 -7.07 -34.51 -2.41
CA THR A 576 -8.01 -34.14 -1.33
C THR A 576 -8.90 -32.94 -1.70
N LEU A 577 -8.33 -31.94 -2.38
CA LEU A 577 -9.01 -30.71 -2.76
C LEU A 577 -9.76 -30.93 -4.08
N THR A 578 -10.87 -31.65 -3.99
CA THR A 578 -11.81 -31.83 -5.10
C THR A 578 -12.57 -30.53 -5.37
N LEU A 579 -13.22 -30.45 -6.53
CA LEU A 579 -13.99 -29.26 -6.90
C LEU A 579 -15.11 -28.94 -5.90
N ASP A 580 -15.76 -29.97 -5.34
CA ASP A 580 -16.82 -29.79 -4.34
C ASP A 580 -16.27 -29.25 -3.01
N VAL A 581 -15.09 -29.73 -2.59
CA VAL A 581 -14.39 -29.21 -1.40
C VAL A 581 -14.03 -27.74 -1.61
N LEU A 582 -13.43 -27.39 -2.75
CA LEU A 582 -13.04 -26.01 -3.06
C LEU A 582 -14.25 -25.07 -3.15
N ARG A 583 -15.39 -25.52 -3.69
CA ARG A 583 -16.62 -24.73 -3.77
C ARG A 583 -17.27 -24.45 -2.41
N ALA A 584 -17.04 -25.33 -1.44
CA ALA A 584 -17.56 -25.19 -0.09
C ALA A 584 -16.71 -24.28 0.81
N MET A 585 -15.48 -23.92 0.39
CA MET A 585 -14.58 -23.06 1.15
C MET A 585 -14.99 -21.57 1.09
N ASP A 586 -14.60 -20.82 2.12
CA ASP A 586 -14.62 -19.35 2.05
C ASP A 586 -13.75 -18.87 0.88
N ARG A 587 -14.35 -18.09 -0.03
CA ARG A 587 -13.74 -17.72 -1.30
C ARG A 587 -12.63 -16.68 -1.18
N ILE A 588 -12.64 -15.85 -0.12
CA ILE A 588 -11.74 -14.71 -0.02
C ILE A 588 -10.49 -15.10 0.78
N GLU A 589 -10.65 -15.76 1.92
CA GLU A 589 -9.52 -15.99 2.82
C GLU A 589 -8.90 -17.39 2.66
N CYS A 590 -9.73 -18.45 2.72
CA CYS A 590 -9.25 -19.83 2.65
C CYS A 590 -8.77 -20.21 1.25
N LEU A 591 -9.60 -20.00 0.22
CA LEU A 591 -9.26 -20.36 -1.16
C LEU A 591 -8.03 -19.58 -1.65
N GLY A 592 -7.96 -18.27 -1.37
CA GLY A 592 -6.81 -17.43 -1.73
C GLY A 592 -5.49 -17.93 -1.13
N THR A 593 -5.51 -18.37 0.14
CA THR A 593 -4.31 -18.91 0.80
C THR A 593 -3.83 -20.22 0.15
N TRP A 594 -4.76 -21.11 -0.24
CA TRP A 594 -4.43 -22.30 -1.02
C TRP A 594 -3.86 -21.96 -2.39
N VAL A 595 -4.48 -21.03 -3.11
CA VAL A 595 -4.05 -20.60 -4.45
C VAL A 595 -2.58 -20.15 -4.43
N ARG A 596 -2.17 -19.33 -3.46
CA ARG A 596 -0.77 -18.89 -3.29
C ARG A 596 0.19 -20.05 -3.02
N LEU A 597 -0.18 -20.98 -2.13
CA LEU A 597 0.64 -22.17 -1.87
C LEU A 597 0.78 -23.04 -3.13
N ILE A 598 -0.30 -23.29 -3.87
CA ILE A 598 -0.27 -24.14 -5.07
C ILE A 598 0.59 -23.50 -6.16
N HIS A 599 0.55 -22.17 -6.31
CA HIS A 599 1.43 -21.44 -7.22
C HIS A 599 2.90 -21.59 -6.82
N ALA A 600 3.24 -21.47 -5.53
CA ALA A 600 4.60 -21.73 -5.05
C ALA A 600 5.07 -23.18 -5.31
N LEU A 601 4.15 -24.15 -5.30
CA LEU A 601 4.43 -25.56 -5.63
C LEU A 601 4.57 -25.82 -7.15
N ALA A 602 4.14 -24.89 -8.00
CA ALA A 602 4.26 -24.99 -9.46
C ALA A 602 5.65 -24.64 -10.01
N PHE A 603 6.58 -24.21 -9.13
CA PHE A 603 7.88 -23.68 -9.51
C PHE A 603 8.74 -24.68 -10.31
N ASP A 604 8.89 -25.90 -9.80
CA ASP A 604 9.66 -26.94 -10.47
C ASP A 604 8.88 -27.49 -11.68
N ALA A 605 9.55 -27.62 -12.83
CA ALA A 605 8.92 -28.10 -14.07
C ALA A 605 8.19 -29.44 -13.89
N SER A 606 8.74 -30.36 -13.09
CA SER A 606 8.13 -31.67 -12.81
C SER A 606 6.80 -31.60 -12.04
N SER A 607 6.55 -30.51 -11.32
CA SER A 607 5.35 -30.31 -10.51
C SER A 607 4.27 -29.51 -11.24
N PHE A 608 4.61 -28.91 -12.38
CA PHE A 608 3.77 -27.98 -13.13
C PHE A 608 2.39 -28.55 -13.46
N ASP A 609 2.31 -29.71 -14.13
CA ASP A 609 1.03 -30.27 -14.60
C ASP A 609 0.06 -30.50 -13.44
N GLN A 610 0.54 -30.99 -12.29
CA GLN A 610 -0.29 -31.24 -11.11
C GLN A 610 -0.77 -29.93 -10.48
N ALA A 611 0.14 -28.98 -10.28
CA ALA A 611 -0.19 -27.68 -9.69
C ALA A 611 -1.12 -26.86 -10.57
N ALA A 612 -0.86 -26.80 -11.88
CA ALA A 612 -1.70 -26.11 -12.85
C ALA A 612 -3.10 -26.76 -12.96
N THR A 613 -3.20 -28.09 -12.89
CA THR A 613 -4.50 -28.79 -12.83
C THR A 613 -5.29 -28.40 -11.59
N LEU A 614 -4.62 -28.35 -10.43
CA LEU A 614 -5.26 -27.98 -9.18
C LEU A 614 -5.70 -26.50 -9.17
N LEU A 615 -4.87 -25.59 -9.68
CA LEU A 615 -5.25 -24.19 -9.87
C LEU A 615 -6.42 -24.03 -10.83
N ALA A 616 -6.47 -24.78 -11.94
CA ALA A 616 -7.62 -24.78 -12.84
C ALA A 616 -8.92 -25.16 -12.10
N ARG A 617 -8.88 -26.13 -11.18
CA ARG A 617 -10.05 -26.45 -10.32
C ARG A 617 -10.42 -25.28 -9.41
N CYS A 618 -9.45 -24.57 -8.84
CA CYS A 618 -9.70 -23.37 -8.05
C CYS A 618 -10.39 -22.27 -8.88
N VAL A 619 -10.00 -22.08 -10.15
CA VAL A 619 -10.68 -21.14 -11.07
C VAL A 619 -12.15 -21.52 -11.25
N ILE A 620 -12.44 -22.80 -11.47
CA ILE A 620 -13.83 -23.28 -11.62
C ILE A 620 -14.63 -23.17 -10.30
N ALA A 621 -13.99 -23.31 -9.14
CA ALA A 621 -14.63 -23.15 -7.83
C ALA A 621 -14.95 -21.68 -7.51
N GLU A 622 -14.06 -20.74 -7.87
CA GLU A 622 -14.22 -19.29 -7.68
C GLU A 622 -15.43 -18.75 -8.44
N GLY A 623 -15.63 -19.23 -9.69
CA GLY A 623 -16.77 -18.90 -10.55
C GLY A 623 -16.75 -17.48 -11.13
N THR A 624 -17.65 -17.20 -12.06
CA THR A 624 -17.66 -15.94 -12.84
C THR A 624 -18.27 -14.73 -12.12
N LYS A 625 -18.94 -14.94 -10.97
CA LYS A 625 -19.61 -13.88 -10.19
C LYS A 625 -18.81 -13.39 -8.96
N ALA A 626 -17.56 -13.81 -8.82
CA ALA A 626 -16.72 -13.40 -7.69
C ALA A 626 -16.33 -11.92 -7.79
N ARG A 627 -16.32 -11.19 -6.66
CA ARG A 627 -15.85 -9.78 -6.61
C ARG A 627 -14.33 -9.66 -6.80
N TYR A 628 -13.58 -10.69 -6.40
CA TYR A 628 -12.13 -10.78 -6.51
C TYR A 628 -11.77 -12.10 -7.22
N HIS A 629 -10.91 -12.04 -8.24
CA HIS A 629 -10.56 -13.17 -9.11
C HIS A 629 -9.11 -13.64 -8.88
N GLU A 630 -8.78 -14.00 -7.64
CA GLU A 630 -7.40 -14.36 -7.27
C GLU A 630 -6.97 -15.69 -7.91
N ALA A 631 -7.84 -16.71 -7.94
CA ALA A 631 -7.54 -17.99 -8.55
C ALA A 631 -7.31 -17.84 -10.05
N ARG A 632 -8.20 -17.10 -10.74
CA ARG A 632 -8.08 -16.84 -12.18
C ARG A 632 -6.78 -16.10 -12.52
N ARG A 633 -6.43 -15.05 -11.76
CA ARG A 633 -5.19 -14.27 -11.96
C ARG A 633 -3.95 -15.13 -11.73
N THR A 634 -3.91 -15.90 -10.66
CA THR A 634 -2.75 -16.74 -10.31
C THR A 634 -2.57 -17.90 -11.29
N PHE A 635 -3.67 -18.50 -11.77
CA PHE A 635 -3.62 -19.50 -12.84
C PHE A 635 -3.10 -18.89 -14.15
N ALA A 636 -3.56 -17.70 -14.54
CA ALA A 636 -3.08 -17.00 -15.73
C ALA A 636 -1.57 -16.74 -15.66
N ALA A 637 -1.05 -16.33 -14.49
CA ALA A 637 0.36 -16.02 -14.30
C ALA A 637 1.31 -17.17 -14.71
N LEU A 638 0.91 -18.43 -14.58
CA LEU A 638 1.70 -19.58 -15.02
C LEU A 638 1.97 -19.61 -16.54
N PHE A 639 1.18 -18.88 -17.33
CA PHE A 639 1.26 -18.82 -18.79
C PHE A 639 1.80 -17.49 -19.30
N GLN A 640 2.42 -16.68 -18.44
CA GLN A 640 3.13 -15.46 -18.85
C GLN A 640 4.53 -15.79 -19.37
N ILE A 641 5.00 -15.01 -20.35
CA ILE A 641 6.36 -15.17 -20.91
C ILE A 641 7.47 -14.92 -19.88
N GLN A 642 7.24 -14.02 -18.93
CA GLN A 642 8.16 -13.66 -17.86
C GLN A 642 7.40 -13.55 -16.52
N LEU A 643 8.11 -13.63 -15.40
CA LEU A 643 7.56 -13.53 -14.04
C LEU A 643 6.49 -14.59 -13.69
N SER A 644 6.46 -15.68 -14.45
CA SER A 644 5.49 -16.76 -14.28
C SER A 644 5.61 -17.53 -12.96
N GLY A 645 6.80 -17.49 -12.34
CA GLY A 645 7.09 -18.24 -11.12
C GLY A 645 7.21 -19.76 -11.33
N THR A 646 7.47 -20.21 -12.57
CA THR A 646 7.66 -21.63 -12.91
C THR A 646 8.73 -21.86 -13.97
N HIS A 647 9.54 -22.90 -13.81
CA HIS A 647 10.50 -23.40 -14.79
C HIS A 647 9.87 -24.31 -15.86
N ALA A 648 8.55 -24.49 -15.86
CA ALA A 648 7.87 -25.18 -16.95
C ALA A 648 8.22 -24.51 -18.28
N THR A 649 8.72 -25.31 -19.23
CA THR A 649 9.14 -24.80 -20.53
C THR A 649 7.93 -24.33 -21.35
N PRO A 650 8.13 -23.48 -22.37
CA PRO A 650 7.04 -23.07 -23.27
C PRO A 650 6.25 -24.26 -23.83
N ASP A 651 6.95 -25.33 -24.24
CA ASP A 651 6.32 -26.56 -24.74
C ASP A 651 5.47 -27.29 -23.71
N MET A 652 5.93 -27.36 -22.45
CA MET A 652 5.14 -27.97 -21.37
C MET A 652 3.86 -27.20 -21.13
N ARG A 653 3.92 -25.86 -21.09
CA ARG A 653 2.76 -24.99 -20.90
C ARG A 653 1.74 -25.17 -22.04
N ARG A 654 2.19 -25.17 -23.29
CA ARG A 654 1.31 -25.40 -24.46
C ARG A 654 0.71 -26.80 -24.47
N THR A 655 1.51 -27.81 -24.16
CA THR A 655 1.04 -29.21 -24.05
C THR A 655 -0.03 -29.33 -22.97
N PHE A 656 0.15 -28.64 -21.84
CA PHE A 656 -0.84 -28.59 -20.78
C PHE A 656 -2.13 -27.88 -21.23
N VAL A 657 -2.05 -26.79 -22.00
CA VAL A 657 -3.25 -26.15 -22.57
C VAL A 657 -4.02 -27.10 -23.51
N ARG A 658 -3.31 -27.88 -24.35
CA ARG A 658 -3.95 -28.93 -25.17
C ARG A 658 -4.63 -29.98 -24.28
N MET A 659 -3.96 -30.42 -23.22
CA MET A 659 -4.54 -31.37 -22.27
C MET A 659 -5.81 -30.79 -21.60
N LEU A 660 -5.78 -29.52 -21.15
CA LEU A 660 -6.94 -28.85 -20.57
C LEU A 660 -8.14 -28.81 -21.51
N ALA A 661 -7.91 -28.58 -22.81
CA ALA A 661 -8.98 -28.58 -23.81
C ALA A 661 -9.70 -29.93 -23.92
N THR A 662 -9.01 -31.04 -23.59
CA THR A 662 -9.61 -32.39 -23.57
C THR A 662 -10.33 -32.74 -22.26
N MET A 663 -10.28 -31.88 -21.24
CA MET A 663 -10.84 -32.12 -19.90
C MET A 663 -12.09 -31.26 -19.67
N PRO A 664 -13.32 -31.80 -19.82
CA PRO A 664 -14.55 -31.00 -19.76
C PRO A 664 -14.75 -30.23 -18.45
N ALA A 665 -14.28 -30.77 -17.33
CA ALA A 665 -14.43 -30.17 -16.00
C ALA A 665 -13.66 -28.83 -15.83
N VAL A 666 -12.62 -28.60 -16.63
CA VAL A 666 -11.72 -27.43 -16.53
C VAL A 666 -11.46 -26.75 -17.89
N ALA A 667 -12.14 -27.18 -18.96
CA ALA A 667 -11.97 -26.63 -20.31
C ALA A 667 -12.22 -25.10 -20.38
N ALA A 668 -13.05 -24.56 -19.50
CA ALA A 668 -13.30 -23.12 -19.38
C ALA A 668 -12.06 -22.30 -18.95
N CYS A 669 -10.97 -22.96 -18.51
CA CYS A 669 -9.68 -22.32 -18.21
C CYS A 669 -8.81 -22.14 -19.47
N VAL A 670 -9.10 -22.82 -20.58
CA VAL A 670 -8.33 -22.71 -21.84
C VAL A 670 -8.25 -21.27 -22.36
N PRO A 671 -9.36 -20.50 -22.45
CA PRO A 671 -9.29 -19.11 -22.86
C PRO A 671 -8.42 -18.27 -21.92
N VAL A 672 -8.40 -18.56 -20.62
CA VAL A 672 -7.58 -17.82 -19.63
C VAL A 672 -6.09 -18.07 -19.84
N ALA A 673 -5.69 -19.31 -20.10
CA ALA A 673 -4.30 -19.66 -20.38
C ALA A 673 -3.83 -19.06 -21.72
N LEU A 674 -4.64 -19.19 -22.78
CA LEU A 674 -4.31 -18.63 -24.09
C LEU A 674 -4.24 -17.10 -24.08
N ASP A 675 -5.14 -16.43 -23.35
CA ASP A 675 -5.10 -14.97 -23.18
C ASP A 675 -3.79 -14.50 -22.57
N SER A 676 -3.28 -15.24 -21.58
CA SER A 676 -1.99 -14.93 -20.95
C SER A 676 -0.77 -15.33 -21.80
N LEU A 677 -0.87 -16.39 -22.62
CA LEU A 677 0.20 -16.75 -23.58
C LEU A 677 0.38 -15.67 -24.66
N LEU A 678 -0.70 -14.99 -25.04
CA LEU A 678 -0.74 -13.96 -26.07
C LEU A 678 -0.43 -12.54 -25.55
N ASP A 679 -0.39 -12.33 -24.23
CA ASP A 679 -0.17 -11.01 -23.65
C ASP A 679 1.30 -10.57 -23.77
N ALA A 680 1.51 -9.46 -24.48
CA ALA A 680 2.82 -8.83 -24.69
C ALA A 680 2.97 -7.50 -23.93
N ASN A 681 1.95 -7.04 -23.20
CA ASN A 681 1.89 -5.69 -22.61
C ASN A 681 1.89 -5.68 -21.07
N GLY A 682 1.61 -6.80 -20.39
CA GLY A 682 1.41 -6.80 -18.93
C GLY A 682 1.96 -8.03 -18.23
N ASN A 683 3.16 -7.91 -17.65
CA ASN A 683 3.69 -8.91 -16.70
C ASN A 683 3.70 -8.28 -15.30
N SER A 684 2.68 -8.58 -14.49
CA SER A 684 2.72 -8.34 -13.05
C SER A 684 3.02 -9.65 -12.35
N SER A 685 4.00 -9.64 -11.44
CA SER A 685 4.33 -10.85 -10.68
C SER A 685 3.24 -11.13 -9.64
N VAL A 686 2.85 -12.40 -9.52
CA VAL A 686 2.00 -12.91 -8.42
C VAL A 686 2.86 -13.72 -7.42
N TRP A 687 4.17 -13.56 -7.51
CA TRP A 687 5.16 -14.47 -6.93
C TRP A 687 5.65 -14.03 -5.54
N HIS A 688 6.09 -15.01 -4.75
CA HIS A 688 6.71 -14.83 -3.43
C HIS A 688 8.08 -15.52 -3.43
N ALA A 689 9.16 -14.82 -3.05
CA ALA A 689 10.54 -15.34 -3.07
C ALA A 689 10.85 -16.36 -1.99
N GLY A 690 10.09 -16.36 -0.91
CA GLY A 690 10.29 -17.27 0.21
C GLY A 690 9.68 -18.65 -0.01
N PHE A 691 10.51 -19.69 -0.11
CA PHE A 691 10.08 -21.09 0.02
C PHE A 691 11.07 -21.93 0.84
N GLY A 692 11.22 -21.55 2.12
CA GLY A 692 12.19 -22.15 3.03
C GLY A 692 13.63 -21.84 2.60
N ALA A 693 14.52 -22.83 2.68
CA ALA A 693 15.92 -22.69 2.20
C ALA A 693 16.11 -23.04 0.72
N ARG A 694 15.03 -23.31 -0.03
CA ARG A 694 15.13 -23.68 -1.44
C ARG A 694 15.38 -22.43 -2.27
N PRO A 695 16.37 -22.42 -3.17
CA PRO A 695 16.59 -21.29 -4.06
C PRO A 695 15.37 -21.15 -4.98
N ARG A 696 14.86 -19.93 -5.11
CA ARG A 696 13.76 -19.57 -6.01
C ARG A 696 14.16 -18.36 -6.84
N ASP A 697 13.87 -18.41 -8.13
CA ASP A 697 14.00 -17.31 -9.06
C ASP A 697 12.63 -17.02 -9.71
N TRP A 698 12.60 -16.20 -10.75
CA TRP A 698 11.37 -15.83 -11.44
C TRP A 698 10.81 -16.91 -12.38
N GLY A 699 11.43 -18.09 -12.42
CA GLY A 699 11.10 -19.21 -13.29
C GLY A 699 11.81 -19.13 -14.64
N TRP A 700 11.23 -19.79 -15.65
CA TRP A 700 11.74 -19.76 -17.02
C TRP A 700 11.67 -18.34 -17.59
N LEU A 701 12.74 -17.91 -18.25
CA LEU A 701 12.88 -16.63 -18.95
C LEU A 701 13.41 -16.89 -20.37
N PRO A 702 12.93 -16.15 -21.39
CA PRO A 702 13.52 -16.20 -22.73
C PRO A 702 14.96 -15.68 -22.68
N SER A 703 15.89 -16.36 -23.35
CA SER A 703 17.31 -15.98 -23.35
C SER A 703 17.68 -15.12 -24.56
N THR A 704 16.87 -15.14 -25.61
CA THR A 704 17.10 -14.44 -26.87
C THR A 704 15.81 -13.82 -27.42
N ASP A 705 15.95 -12.83 -28.30
CA ASP A 705 14.81 -12.27 -29.05
C ASP A 705 14.14 -13.33 -29.95
N GLU A 706 14.89 -14.33 -30.40
CA GLU A 706 14.36 -15.48 -31.13
C GLU A 706 13.41 -16.32 -30.26
N ASP A 707 13.74 -16.54 -28.98
CA ASP A 707 12.87 -17.25 -28.03
C ASP A 707 11.55 -16.47 -27.79
N VAL A 708 11.63 -15.13 -27.75
CA VAL A 708 10.44 -14.27 -27.62
C VAL A 708 9.55 -14.37 -28.86
N GLY A 709 10.16 -14.31 -30.05
CA GLY A 709 9.44 -14.51 -31.32
C GLY A 709 8.77 -15.88 -31.38
N ALA A 710 9.51 -16.94 -31.09
CA ALA A 710 9.00 -18.31 -31.09
C ALA A 710 7.86 -18.52 -30.08
N TRP A 711 7.96 -17.95 -28.88
CA TRP A 711 6.91 -18.00 -27.86
C TRP A 711 5.55 -17.55 -28.40
N PHE A 712 5.51 -16.35 -28.99
CA PHE A 712 4.27 -15.75 -29.47
C PHE A 712 3.79 -16.38 -30.78
N GLN A 713 4.69 -16.76 -31.69
CA GLN A 713 4.33 -17.52 -32.90
C GLN A 713 3.63 -18.83 -32.54
N ASP A 714 4.20 -19.59 -31.59
CA ASP A 714 3.61 -20.84 -31.11
C ASP A 714 2.29 -20.64 -30.37
N ALA A 715 2.15 -19.53 -29.62
CA ALA A 715 0.90 -19.16 -28.95
C ALA A 715 -0.22 -18.82 -29.95
N ILE A 716 0.10 -18.09 -31.02
CA ILE A 716 -0.83 -17.82 -32.13
C ILE A 716 -1.24 -19.13 -32.79
N ALA A 717 -0.27 -19.98 -33.15
CA ALA A 717 -0.54 -21.27 -33.77
C ALA A 717 -1.41 -22.17 -32.89
N LEU A 718 -1.14 -22.25 -31.59
CA LEU A 718 -1.94 -23.01 -30.63
C LEU A 718 -3.37 -22.48 -30.52
N THR A 719 -3.55 -21.16 -30.54
CA THR A 719 -4.87 -20.53 -30.47
C THR A 719 -5.73 -20.90 -31.68
N VAL A 720 -5.13 -20.91 -32.87
CA VAL A 720 -5.80 -21.35 -34.11
C VAL A 720 -6.01 -22.86 -34.13
N GLU A 721 -5.07 -23.65 -33.61
CA GLU A 721 -5.17 -25.11 -33.49
C GLU A 721 -6.38 -25.54 -32.64
N LEU A 722 -6.60 -24.85 -31.51
CA LEU A 722 -7.67 -25.17 -30.55
C LEU A 722 -9.01 -24.49 -30.87
N ALA A 723 -9.10 -23.74 -31.98
CA ALA A 723 -10.33 -23.10 -32.41
C ALA A 723 -11.47 -24.13 -32.52
N SER A 724 -12.61 -23.82 -31.91
CA SER A 724 -13.80 -24.67 -31.89
C SER A 724 -15.04 -23.82 -31.63
N ASP A 725 -16.24 -24.39 -31.79
CA ASP A 725 -17.49 -23.66 -31.51
C ASP A 725 -17.56 -23.11 -30.07
N ALA A 726 -16.83 -23.71 -29.12
CA ALA A 726 -16.75 -23.28 -27.73
C ALA A 726 -15.59 -22.33 -27.42
N LEU A 727 -14.59 -22.21 -28.30
CA LEU A 727 -13.43 -21.33 -28.17
C LEU A 727 -13.36 -20.37 -29.36
N ASP A 728 -13.80 -19.13 -29.14
CA ASP A 728 -13.68 -18.07 -30.14
C ASP A 728 -12.23 -17.56 -30.24
N ALA A 729 -11.42 -18.30 -30.99
CA ALA A 729 -10.03 -17.99 -31.29
C ALA A 729 -9.88 -16.64 -32.01
N GLY A 730 -10.86 -16.28 -32.86
CA GLY A 730 -10.87 -15.03 -33.61
C GLY A 730 -10.97 -13.82 -32.67
N SER A 731 -11.94 -13.80 -31.76
CA SER A 731 -12.05 -12.72 -30.77
C SER A 731 -10.87 -12.66 -29.82
N LEU A 732 -10.32 -13.81 -29.42
CA LEU A 732 -9.14 -13.89 -28.55
C LEU A 732 -7.90 -13.27 -29.22
N LEU A 733 -7.59 -13.66 -30.46
CA LEU A 733 -6.46 -13.09 -31.20
C LEU A 733 -6.65 -11.62 -31.54
N ALA A 734 -7.87 -11.19 -31.88
CA ALA A 734 -8.17 -9.80 -32.20
C ALA A 734 -7.85 -8.83 -31.03
N ARG A 735 -8.03 -9.27 -29.77
CA ARG A 735 -7.69 -8.47 -28.57
C ARG A 735 -6.19 -8.17 -28.45
N HIS A 736 -5.34 -9.12 -28.86
CA HIS A 736 -3.87 -9.03 -28.76
C HIS A 736 -3.20 -8.67 -30.10
N PHE A 737 -3.96 -8.58 -31.20
CA PHE A 737 -3.43 -8.39 -32.54
C PHE A 737 -2.43 -7.23 -32.63
N GLY A 738 -2.78 -6.07 -32.07
CA GLY A 738 -1.95 -4.87 -32.22
C GLY A 738 -0.62 -4.90 -31.50
N THR A 739 -0.54 -5.64 -30.39
CA THR A 739 0.71 -5.80 -29.62
C THR A 739 1.59 -6.84 -30.28
N LEU A 740 1.00 -7.96 -30.70
CA LEU A 740 1.67 -9.03 -31.43
C LEU A 740 2.17 -8.55 -32.80
N TRP A 741 1.42 -7.70 -33.52
CA TRP A 741 1.82 -7.19 -34.84
C TRP A 741 3.10 -6.34 -34.80
N ARG A 742 3.36 -5.67 -33.68
CA ARG A 742 4.59 -4.88 -33.48
C ARG A 742 5.83 -5.75 -33.31
N LEU A 743 5.66 -7.04 -33.00
CA LEU A 743 6.74 -8.01 -32.96
C LEU A 743 6.95 -8.55 -34.37
N GLU A 744 8.04 -8.14 -35.03
CA GLU A 744 8.36 -8.54 -36.41
C GLU A 744 8.25 -10.07 -36.64
N PRO A 745 8.75 -10.96 -35.75
CA PRO A 745 8.61 -12.40 -35.92
C PRO A 745 7.14 -12.88 -35.99
N CYS A 746 6.22 -12.20 -35.32
CA CYS A 746 4.82 -12.64 -35.22
C CYS A 746 3.99 -12.28 -36.45
N GLN A 747 4.46 -11.39 -37.33
CA GLN A 747 3.68 -10.92 -38.48
C GLN A 747 3.31 -12.05 -39.44
N ASP A 748 4.25 -12.95 -39.75
CA ASP A 748 4.02 -14.11 -40.61
C ASP A 748 2.97 -15.06 -39.99
N ALA A 749 3.06 -15.29 -38.67
CA ALA A 749 2.13 -16.14 -37.94
C ALA A 749 0.72 -15.52 -37.87
N LEU A 750 0.62 -14.19 -37.71
CA LEU A 750 -0.65 -13.47 -37.75
C LEU A 750 -1.27 -13.49 -39.14
N GLU A 751 -0.50 -13.32 -40.20
CA GLU A 751 -0.99 -13.45 -41.58
C GLU A 751 -1.48 -14.87 -41.88
N ALA A 752 -0.76 -15.91 -41.43
CA ALA A 752 -1.21 -17.29 -41.55
C ALA A 752 -2.47 -17.57 -40.72
N ALA A 753 -2.59 -16.98 -39.52
CA ALA A 753 -3.79 -17.06 -38.71
C ALA A 753 -4.98 -16.37 -39.39
N VAL A 754 -4.75 -15.21 -40.03
CA VAL A 754 -5.75 -14.52 -40.86
C VAL A 754 -6.24 -15.45 -41.97
N ASP A 755 -5.34 -16.08 -42.72
CA ASP A 755 -5.72 -16.97 -43.83
C ASP A 755 -6.59 -18.12 -43.32
N ARG A 756 -6.19 -18.75 -42.21
CA ARG A 756 -6.90 -19.90 -41.64
C ARG A 756 -8.25 -19.56 -41.02
N LEU A 757 -8.35 -18.44 -40.30
CA LEU A 757 -9.62 -17.96 -39.74
C LEU A 757 -10.58 -17.51 -40.86
N SER A 758 -10.02 -16.98 -41.95
CA SER A 758 -10.80 -16.52 -43.11
C SER A 758 -11.33 -17.65 -44.01
N GLU A 759 -10.88 -18.90 -43.83
CA GLU A 759 -11.42 -20.07 -44.56
C GLU A 759 -12.92 -20.28 -44.29
N THR A 760 -13.41 -19.85 -43.12
CA THR A 760 -14.80 -20.02 -42.67
C THR A 760 -15.70 -18.81 -42.93
N GLY A 761 -15.14 -17.70 -43.44
CA GLY A 761 -15.84 -16.44 -43.69
C GLY A 761 -14.98 -15.22 -43.35
N VAL A 762 -15.50 -14.00 -43.53
CA VAL A 762 -14.74 -12.77 -43.23
C VAL A 762 -14.51 -12.60 -41.72
N TRP A 763 -13.25 -12.49 -41.30
CA TRP A 763 -12.85 -12.23 -39.91
C TRP A 763 -12.88 -10.73 -39.57
N ILE A 764 -14.08 -10.25 -39.25
CA ILE A 764 -14.38 -8.84 -38.97
C ILE A 764 -13.63 -8.31 -37.74
N GLU A 765 -13.53 -9.13 -36.69
CA GLU A 765 -12.85 -8.77 -35.44
C GLU A 765 -11.36 -8.52 -35.69
N GLY A 766 -10.74 -9.33 -36.55
CA GLY A 766 -9.36 -9.13 -37.02
C GLY A 766 -9.20 -7.88 -37.88
N TRP A 767 -10.14 -7.60 -38.79
CA TRP A 767 -10.14 -6.37 -39.58
C TRP A 767 -10.20 -5.11 -38.70
N ILE A 768 -11.09 -5.09 -37.70
CA ILE A 768 -11.20 -3.98 -36.73
C ILE A 768 -9.91 -3.83 -35.93
N ALA A 769 -9.32 -4.93 -35.48
CA ALA A 769 -8.06 -4.92 -34.73
C ALA A 769 -6.88 -4.39 -35.58
N ALA A 770 -6.85 -4.71 -36.87
CA ALA A 770 -5.87 -4.19 -37.82
C ALA A 770 -6.07 -2.69 -38.13
N LEU A 771 -7.31 -2.21 -38.22
CA LEU A 771 -7.62 -0.78 -38.35
C LEU A 771 -7.18 0.01 -37.10
N ARG A 772 -7.49 -0.49 -35.91
CA ARG A 772 -7.05 0.09 -34.62
C ARG A 772 -5.52 0.11 -34.53
N THR A 773 -4.93 -1.02 -34.93
CA THR A 773 -3.58 -1.18 -35.48
C THR A 773 -2.92 0.09 -36.02
N GLN A 774 -3.37 0.38 -37.24
CA GLN A 774 -2.93 1.48 -38.08
C GLN A 774 -3.23 2.84 -37.47
N TYR A 775 -4.37 3.01 -36.80
CA TYR A 775 -4.72 4.24 -36.10
C TYR A 775 -3.72 4.56 -34.97
N LEU A 776 -3.41 3.59 -34.12
CA LEU A 776 -2.44 3.78 -33.03
C LEU A 776 -1.04 4.12 -33.56
N ILE A 777 -0.60 3.51 -34.67
CA ILE A 777 0.67 3.83 -35.35
C ILE A 777 0.68 5.30 -35.82
N ARG A 778 -0.44 5.79 -36.36
CA ARG A 778 -0.58 7.19 -36.80
C ARG A 778 -0.56 8.17 -35.63
N LEU A 779 -1.24 7.86 -34.53
CA LEU A 779 -1.28 8.72 -33.33
C LEU A 779 0.11 8.99 -32.76
N VAL A 780 0.99 7.99 -32.77
CA VAL A 780 2.38 8.13 -32.30
C VAL A 780 3.34 8.63 -33.39
N GLN A 781 2.83 9.06 -34.54
CA GLN A 781 3.59 9.56 -35.69
C GLN A 781 4.68 8.59 -36.21
N ALA A 782 4.46 7.28 -36.06
CA ALA A 782 5.38 6.27 -36.59
C ALA A 782 5.23 6.12 -38.12
N PRO A 783 6.27 5.62 -38.84
CA PRO A 783 6.20 5.39 -40.28
C PRO A 783 5.02 4.49 -40.66
N ALA A 784 4.39 4.76 -41.79
CA ALA A 784 3.31 3.94 -42.31
C ALA A 784 3.79 2.49 -42.55
N ASP A 785 3.04 1.52 -42.06
CA ASP A 785 3.30 0.09 -42.26
C ASP A 785 2.56 -0.40 -43.52
N PRO A 786 3.26 -0.61 -44.66
CA PRO A 786 2.64 -1.06 -45.90
C PRO A 786 2.14 -2.51 -45.83
N ARG A 787 2.71 -3.32 -44.93
CA ARG A 787 2.29 -4.71 -44.74
C ARG A 787 0.93 -4.76 -44.06
N LEU A 788 0.77 -3.98 -42.98
CA LEU A 788 -0.52 -3.83 -42.29
C LEU A 788 -1.58 -3.23 -43.21
N ALA A 789 -1.23 -2.24 -44.04
CA ALA A 789 -2.16 -1.66 -45.01
C ALA A 789 -2.70 -2.70 -46.01
N ARG A 790 -1.83 -3.56 -46.56
CA ARG A 790 -2.26 -4.67 -47.43
C ARG A 790 -3.14 -5.68 -46.70
N LEU A 791 -2.83 -5.96 -45.44
CA LEU A 791 -3.65 -6.88 -44.63
C LEU A 791 -5.04 -6.31 -44.36
N ILE A 792 -5.15 -5.01 -44.07
CA ILE A 792 -6.43 -4.30 -43.90
C ILE A 792 -7.25 -4.37 -45.20
N GLU A 793 -6.62 -4.14 -46.36
CA GLU A 793 -7.31 -4.25 -47.65
C GLU A 793 -7.80 -5.67 -47.93
N ARG A 794 -6.99 -6.69 -47.59
CA ARG A 794 -7.37 -8.11 -47.74
C ARG A 794 -8.53 -8.53 -46.83
N LEU A 795 -8.56 -8.03 -45.60
CA LEU A 795 -9.59 -8.31 -44.59
C LEU A 795 -10.84 -7.44 -44.76
N ALA A 796 -10.81 -6.44 -45.65
CA ALA A 796 -11.90 -5.49 -45.81
C ALA A 796 -13.18 -6.21 -46.25
N PRO A 797 -14.31 -6.00 -45.57
CA PRO A 797 -15.56 -6.62 -45.95
C PRO A 797 -16.05 -6.05 -47.29
N SER A 798 -16.37 -6.94 -48.23
CA SER A 798 -16.81 -6.55 -49.59
C SER A 798 -18.32 -6.60 -49.78
N ASP A 799 -19.00 -7.58 -49.18
CA ASP A 799 -20.45 -7.69 -49.24
C ASP A 799 -21.14 -6.83 -48.17
N LEU A 800 -22.43 -6.57 -48.39
CA LEU A 800 -23.23 -5.70 -47.54
C LEU A 800 -23.39 -6.24 -46.11
N PHE A 801 -23.49 -7.56 -45.94
CA PHE A 801 -23.67 -8.20 -44.64
C PHE A 801 -22.44 -8.04 -43.75
N ASP A 802 -21.25 -8.33 -44.28
CA ASP A 802 -20.00 -8.20 -43.53
C ASP A 802 -19.59 -6.73 -43.34
N ARG A 803 -19.94 -5.83 -44.27
CA ARG A 803 -19.83 -4.38 -44.06
C ARG A 803 -20.70 -3.92 -42.90
N ALA A 804 -21.94 -4.42 -42.81
CA ALA A 804 -22.85 -4.11 -41.71
C ALA A 804 -22.29 -4.62 -40.36
N ARG A 805 -21.71 -5.83 -40.33
CA ARG A 805 -21.01 -6.34 -39.13
C ARG A 805 -19.85 -5.44 -38.70
N GLY A 806 -18.97 -5.05 -39.63
CA GLY A 806 -17.77 -4.27 -39.30
C GLY A 806 -18.04 -2.81 -38.89
N VAL A 807 -19.13 -2.22 -39.38
CA VAL A 807 -19.45 -0.80 -39.14
C VAL A 807 -20.48 -0.63 -38.03
N VAL A 808 -21.59 -1.39 -38.08
CA VAL A 808 -22.75 -1.23 -37.18
C VAL A 808 -22.55 -2.03 -35.88
N LEU A 809 -21.97 -3.23 -35.95
CA LEU A 809 -21.67 -4.09 -34.81
C LEU A 809 -20.24 -3.89 -34.27
N ASN A 810 -19.71 -2.66 -34.32
CA ASN A 810 -18.39 -2.36 -33.76
C ASN A 810 -18.53 -1.78 -32.33
N PRO A 811 -18.01 -2.47 -31.30
CA PRO A 811 -18.24 -2.09 -29.89
C PRO A 811 -17.37 -0.90 -29.42
N ASN A 812 -16.33 -0.50 -30.16
CA ASN A 812 -15.35 0.52 -29.73
C ASN A 812 -15.58 1.93 -30.31
N ALA A 813 -16.72 2.16 -30.95
CA ALA A 813 -17.07 3.40 -31.64
C ALA A 813 -17.21 4.65 -30.74
N GLY A 814 -17.23 4.49 -29.42
CA GLY A 814 -17.36 5.60 -28.46
C GLY A 814 -16.05 6.34 -28.13
N ASN A 815 -14.90 5.87 -28.63
CA ASN A 815 -13.58 6.47 -28.39
C ASN A 815 -13.01 7.23 -29.62
N ASP A 816 -13.78 7.37 -30.69
CA ASP A 816 -13.41 8.10 -31.91
C ASP A 816 -13.60 9.63 -31.72
N ASP A 817 -13.06 10.18 -30.63
CA ASP A 817 -13.28 11.58 -30.22
C ASP A 817 -12.36 12.60 -30.93
N ASP A 818 -11.57 12.18 -31.94
CA ASP A 818 -10.61 13.08 -32.60
C ASP A 818 -10.53 12.96 -34.13
N ASP A 819 -11.69 12.87 -34.78
CA ASP A 819 -11.84 13.13 -36.22
C ASP A 819 -12.21 14.63 -36.46
N SER A 820 -11.59 15.53 -35.70
CA SER A 820 -11.93 16.97 -35.63
C SER A 820 -11.33 17.82 -36.78
N GLU A 821 -10.37 17.32 -37.57
CA GLU A 821 -9.72 18.11 -38.63
C GLU A 821 -10.42 18.10 -40.01
N LEU A 822 -11.61 17.50 -40.14
CA LEU A 822 -12.42 17.62 -41.37
C LEU A 822 -13.67 18.48 -41.22
N ALA A 823 -13.90 19.09 -40.06
CA ALA A 823 -15.00 20.03 -39.84
C ALA A 823 -14.57 21.47 -40.14
N GLN A 824 -14.37 21.82 -41.42
CA GLN A 824 -14.61 23.20 -41.84
C GLN A 824 -16.12 23.43 -41.92
N GLY A 825 -16.74 23.68 -40.77
CA GLY A 825 -18.15 24.09 -40.68
C GLY A 825 -18.94 23.44 -39.55
N GLY A 826 -18.67 23.83 -38.31
CA GLY A 826 -19.69 24.08 -37.28
C GLY A 826 -20.75 23.02 -36.89
N GLU A 827 -20.68 21.76 -37.31
CA GLU A 827 -21.55 20.68 -36.82
C GLU A 827 -20.78 19.63 -35.98
N PRO A 828 -21.36 19.09 -34.88
CA PRO A 828 -20.67 18.17 -33.98
C PRO A 828 -20.22 16.87 -34.68
N GLY A 829 -18.98 16.45 -34.44
CA GLY A 829 -18.26 15.37 -35.11
C GLY A 829 -18.76 13.94 -34.85
N TRP A 830 -19.97 13.62 -35.32
CA TRP A 830 -20.50 12.25 -35.47
C TRP A 830 -20.56 11.82 -36.96
N GLY A 831 -19.74 12.42 -37.82
CA GLY A 831 -20.11 12.64 -39.23
C GLY A 831 -19.88 11.51 -40.24
N LYS A 832 -18.92 10.59 -40.05
CA LYS A 832 -18.55 9.61 -41.10
C LYS A 832 -18.97 8.16 -40.83
N ALA A 833 -18.72 7.65 -39.63
CA ALA A 833 -19.07 6.28 -39.29
C ALA A 833 -20.58 6.10 -39.08
N ASP A 834 -21.27 7.09 -38.50
CA ASP A 834 -22.73 7.08 -38.41
C ASP A 834 -23.37 7.33 -39.78
N ALA A 835 -22.77 8.16 -40.63
CA ALA A 835 -23.19 8.30 -42.03
C ALA A 835 -23.01 6.99 -42.81
N ALA A 836 -21.93 6.24 -42.55
CA ALA A 836 -21.73 4.90 -43.12
C ALA A 836 -22.74 3.88 -42.59
N ALA A 837 -23.04 3.88 -41.28
CA ALA A 837 -24.09 3.05 -40.69
C ALA A 837 -25.49 3.38 -41.25
N PHE A 838 -25.79 4.67 -41.44
CA PHE A 838 -27.00 5.14 -42.10
C PHE A 838 -27.06 4.67 -43.57
N ALA A 839 -25.97 4.83 -44.33
CA ALA A 839 -25.91 4.37 -45.73
C ALA A 839 -26.08 2.85 -45.84
N ILE A 840 -25.44 2.08 -44.96
CA ILE A 840 -25.63 0.62 -44.86
C ILE A 840 -27.08 0.28 -44.56
N GLY A 841 -27.74 1.01 -43.64
CA GLY A 841 -29.16 0.86 -43.37
C GLY A 841 -30.02 1.02 -44.62
N ARG A 842 -29.74 2.03 -45.46
CA ARG A 842 -30.46 2.24 -46.73
C ARG A 842 -30.22 1.11 -47.73
N GLU A 843 -28.97 0.64 -47.84
CA GLU A 843 -28.61 -0.49 -48.71
C GLU A 843 -29.32 -1.77 -48.27
N LEU A 844 -29.36 -2.07 -46.95
CA LEU A 844 -30.08 -3.21 -46.38
C LEU A 844 -31.60 -3.14 -46.62
N ALA A 845 -32.18 -1.95 -46.69
CA ALA A 845 -33.60 -1.80 -47.03
C ALA A 845 -33.92 -2.29 -48.45
N LEU A 846 -32.94 -2.24 -49.36
CA LEU A 846 -33.08 -2.63 -50.76
C LEU A 846 -32.61 -4.07 -51.05
N ASP A 847 -31.84 -4.69 -50.15
CA ASP A 847 -31.34 -6.08 -50.28
C ASP A 847 -31.91 -6.99 -49.17
N GLU A 848 -32.99 -7.70 -49.51
CA GLU A 848 -33.71 -8.60 -48.61
C GLU A 848 -32.83 -9.74 -48.06
N ALA A 849 -31.92 -10.29 -48.87
CA ALA A 849 -31.09 -11.43 -48.47
C ALA A 849 -30.09 -11.03 -47.37
N SER A 850 -29.36 -9.92 -47.57
CA SER A 850 -28.41 -9.41 -46.58
C SER A 850 -29.13 -8.90 -45.32
N ARG A 851 -30.30 -8.27 -45.48
CA ARG A 851 -31.12 -7.81 -44.34
C ARG A 851 -31.59 -8.96 -43.48
N THR A 852 -32.19 -9.98 -44.07
CA THR A 852 -32.72 -11.16 -43.35
C THR A 852 -31.61 -11.86 -42.56
N ALA A 853 -30.40 -11.93 -43.11
CA ALA A 853 -29.25 -12.50 -42.42
C ALA A 853 -28.71 -11.61 -41.27
N PHE A 854 -28.71 -10.28 -41.46
CA PHE A 854 -28.08 -9.33 -40.55
C PHE A 854 -28.93 -8.96 -39.33
N LEU A 855 -30.23 -8.72 -39.53
CA LEU A 855 -31.11 -8.20 -38.49
C LEU A 855 -31.16 -9.06 -37.20
N PRO A 856 -31.16 -10.41 -37.25
CA PRO A 856 -31.11 -11.22 -36.02
C PRO A 856 -29.89 -10.88 -35.14
N ARG A 857 -28.71 -10.64 -35.74
CA ARG A 857 -27.47 -10.33 -35.02
C ARG A 857 -27.50 -8.93 -34.38
N LEU A 858 -28.12 -7.98 -35.07
CA LEU A 858 -28.27 -6.61 -34.60
C LEU A 858 -29.18 -6.52 -33.37
N VAL A 859 -30.23 -7.34 -33.32
CA VAL A 859 -31.23 -7.36 -32.25
C VAL A 859 -30.74 -8.11 -31.00
N ASP A 860 -29.87 -9.12 -31.17
CA ASP A 860 -29.48 -10.09 -30.13
C ASP A 860 -28.30 -9.68 -29.20
N THR A 861 -27.75 -8.47 -29.35
CA THR A 861 -26.52 -8.05 -28.65
C THR A 861 -26.65 -6.67 -28.00
N ASP A 862 -26.18 -6.54 -26.76
CA ASP A 862 -26.21 -5.30 -25.97
C ASP A 862 -25.07 -4.34 -26.34
N GLY A 863 -25.35 -3.02 -26.40
CA GLY A 863 -24.30 -1.99 -26.40
C GLY A 863 -23.86 -1.39 -27.75
N TRP A 864 -24.58 -1.60 -28.86
CA TRP A 864 -24.20 -0.99 -30.14
C TRP A 864 -24.53 0.51 -30.23
N THR A 865 -23.50 1.34 -30.30
CA THR A 865 -23.66 2.80 -30.47
C THR A 865 -24.25 3.20 -31.83
N ARG A 866 -24.18 2.33 -32.86
CA ARG A 866 -24.59 2.64 -34.25
C ARG A 866 -25.85 1.92 -34.73
N ALA A 867 -26.55 1.20 -33.86
CA ALA A 867 -27.83 0.57 -34.20
C ALA A 867 -28.92 1.60 -34.57
N TYR A 868 -28.89 2.79 -33.94
CA TYR A 868 -29.84 3.88 -34.20
C TYR A 868 -29.71 4.44 -35.63
N PRO A 869 -28.53 4.92 -36.10
CA PRO A 869 -28.39 5.41 -37.47
C PRO A 869 -28.66 4.32 -38.53
N CYS A 870 -28.33 3.06 -38.26
CA CYS A 870 -28.69 1.94 -39.14
C CYS A 870 -30.21 1.77 -39.26
N GLY A 871 -30.93 1.79 -38.13
CA GLY A 871 -32.41 1.74 -38.11
C GLY A 871 -33.06 2.91 -38.86
N TYR A 872 -32.51 4.11 -38.68
CA TYR A 872 -32.95 5.31 -39.40
C TYR A 872 -32.77 5.16 -40.92
N GLY A 873 -31.62 4.62 -41.36
CA GLY A 873 -31.35 4.32 -42.77
C GLY A 873 -32.28 3.26 -43.36
N LEU A 874 -32.60 2.22 -42.60
CA LEU A 874 -33.53 1.15 -43.01
C LEU A 874 -34.91 1.70 -43.38
N ALA A 875 -35.47 2.60 -42.58
CA ALA A 875 -36.77 3.21 -42.85
C ALA A 875 -36.75 4.21 -44.01
N GLU A 876 -35.66 4.98 -44.17
CA GLU A 876 -35.52 5.93 -45.28
C GLU A 876 -35.42 5.20 -46.63
N GLY A 877 -34.60 4.14 -46.68
CA GLY A 877 -34.40 3.34 -47.90
C GLY A 877 -35.54 2.37 -48.23
N ALA A 878 -36.49 2.17 -47.30
CA ALA A 878 -37.59 1.22 -47.48
C ALA A 878 -38.56 1.67 -48.58
N VAL A 879 -38.85 0.80 -49.54
CA VAL A 879 -39.95 1.02 -50.49
C VAL A 879 -41.29 0.95 -49.76
N ASP A 880 -41.46 -0.07 -48.91
CA ASP A 880 -42.58 -0.27 -47.99
C ASP A 880 -42.07 -0.37 -46.54
N PRO A 881 -42.09 0.74 -45.77
CA PRO A 881 -41.70 0.73 -44.36
C PRO A 881 -42.50 -0.26 -43.50
N GLY A 882 -43.76 -0.52 -43.85
CA GLY A 882 -44.64 -1.43 -43.08
C GLY A 882 -44.19 -2.89 -43.20
N ALA A 883 -43.69 -3.31 -44.35
CA ALA A 883 -43.15 -4.65 -44.56
C ALA A 883 -41.88 -4.89 -43.73
N ILE A 884 -40.91 -3.96 -43.76
CA ILE A 884 -39.66 -4.08 -42.99
C ILE A 884 -39.93 -3.94 -41.48
N TRP A 885 -40.90 -3.12 -41.09
CA TRP A 885 -41.36 -3.04 -39.70
C TRP A 885 -41.89 -4.38 -39.20
N THR A 886 -42.72 -5.06 -40.00
CA THR A 886 -43.25 -6.38 -39.66
C THR A 886 -42.12 -7.41 -39.52
N GLU A 887 -41.15 -7.39 -40.44
CA GLU A 887 -39.95 -8.25 -40.40
C GLU A 887 -39.13 -8.02 -39.11
N LEU A 888 -38.88 -6.76 -38.73
CA LEU A 888 -38.21 -6.41 -37.48
C LEU A 888 -39.01 -6.92 -36.27
N LEU A 889 -40.32 -6.67 -36.22
CA LEU A 889 -41.17 -7.11 -35.10
C LEU A 889 -41.20 -8.63 -34.96
N ASP A 890 -41.23 -9.38 -36.06
CA ASP A 890 -41.15 -10.85 -36.02
C ASP A 890 -39.86 -11.33 -35.34
N LEU A 891 -38.73 -10.64 -35.56
CA LEU A 891 -37.49 -10.93 -34.83
C LEU A 891 -37.63 -10.63 -33.34
N PHE A 892 -38.29 -9.56 -32.94
CA PHE A 892 -38.52 -9.26 -31.51
C PHE A 892 -39.55 -10.20 -30.84
N ARG A 893 -40.39 -10.88 -31.62
CA ARG A 893 -41.33 -11.94 -31.15
C ARG A 893 -40.63 -13.28 -30.89
N THR A 894 -39.51 -13.57 -31.56
CA THR A 894 -38.74 -14.80 -31.30
C THR A 894 -38.04 -14.74 -29.93
N ASP A 895 -37.85 -15.88 -29.27
CA ASP A 895 -37.04 -16.04 -28.04
C ASP A 895 -37.25 -14.93 -26.97
N ILE A 896 -38.48 -14.88 -26.43
CA ILE A 896 -38.97 -13.80 -25.54
C ILE A 896 -38.15 -13.67 -24.25
N GLU A 897 -37.45 -14.73 -23.82
CA GLU A 897 -36.64 -14.75 -22.59
C GLU A 897 -35.28 -14.03 -22.75
N ARG A 898 -34.79 -13.84 -23.98
CA ARG A 898 -33.52 -13.15 -24.25
C ARG A 898 -33.72 -11.63 -24.33
N THR A 899 -32.86 -10.86 -23.67
CA THR A 899 -32.86 -9.38 -23.78
C THR A 899 -32.47 -8.95 -25.18
N LYS A 900 -33.34 -8.18 -25.84
CA LYS A 900 -33.17 -7.70 -27.21
C LYS A 900 -33.05 -6.18 -27.26
N ASN A 901 -32.15 -5.70 -28.11
CA ASN A 901 -31.80 -4.29 -28.22
C ASN A 901 -32.78 -3.54 -29.15
N ALA A 902 -33.63 -2.69 -28.58
CA ALA A 902 -34.65 -1.93 -29.32
C ALA A 902 -34.11 -0.67 -30.04
N THR A 903 -32.81 -0.35 -29.95
CA THR A 903 -32.25 0.89 -30.51
C THR A 903 -32.39 0.97 -32.04
N VAL A 904 -32.40 -0.17 -32.75
CA VAL A 904 -32.71 -0.18 -34.19
C VAL A 904 -34.16 0.23 -34.50
N LEU A 905 -35.12 -0.23 -33.69
CA LEU A 905 -36.53 0.15 -33.83
C LEU A 905 -36.72 1.64 -33.55
N MET A 906 -36.00 2.19 -32.56
CA MET A 906 -36.02 3.62 -32.24
C MET A 906 -35.61 4.48 -33.44
N GLY A 907 -34.49 4.14 -34.10
CA GLY A 907 -34.04 4.83 -35.31
C GLY A 907 -35.03 4.70 -36.46
N PHE A 908 -35.59 3.50 -36.65
CA PHE A 908 -36.56 3.20 -37.71
C PHE A 908 -37.85 4.01 -37.56
N VAL A 909 -38.46 4.01 -36.37
CA VAL A 909 -39.68 4.78 -36.07
C VAL A 909 -39.44 6.27 -36.29
N ARG A 910 -38.27 6.80 -35.89
CA ARG A 910 -37.97 8.23 -36.08
C ARG A 910 -37.96 8.64 -37.54
N ALA A 911 -37.27 7.88 -38.39
CA ALA A 911 -37.23 8.13 -39.82
C ALA A 911 -38.61 7.94 -40.47
N TRP A 912 -39.38 6.95 -40.02
CA TRP A 912 -40.74 6.72 -40.52
C TRP A 912 -41.68 7.86 -40.13
N GLN A 913 -41.67 8.33 -38.88
CA GLN A 913 -42.44 9.48 -38.45
C GLN A 913 -42.13 10.74 -39.25
N ALA A 914 -40.86 10.96 -39.61
CA ALA A 914 -40.46 12.09 -40.46
C ALA A 914 -40.98 11.99 -41.90
N ARG A 915 -41.22 10.76 -42.40
CA ARG A 915 -41.74 10.49 -43.75
C ARG A 915 -43.26 10.46 -43.81
N ASP A 916 -43.90 9.77 -42.86
CA ASP A 916 -45.36 9.61 -42.74
C ASP A 916 -45.75 9.32 -41.28
N ALA A 917 -46.01 10.39 -40.53
CA ALA A 917 -46.40 10.31 -39.13
C ALA A 917 -47.69 9.52 -38.90
N SER A 918 -48.66 9.58 -39.82
CA SER A 918 -49.97 8.92 -39.63
C SER A 918 -49.86 7.40 -39.71
N SER A 919 -49.07 6.86 -40.66
CA SER A 919 -48.85 5.41 -40.72
C SER A 919 -47.92 4.90 -39.61
N ALA A 920 -46.91 5.68 -39.22
CA ALA A 920 -46.06 5.35 -38.08
C ALA A 920 -46.85 5.31 -36.75
N ASP A 921 -47.74 6.28 -36.52
CA ASP A 921 -48.61 6.28 -35.33
C ASP A 921 -49.60 5.12 -35.31
N ALA A 922 -50.17 4.75 -36.46
CA ALA A 922 -51.02 3.55 -36.56
C ALA A 922 -50.24 2.26 -36.23
N ALA A 923 -48.98 2.16 -36.68
CA ALA A 923 -48.13 1.01 -36.36
C ALA A 923 -47.74 0.94 -34.86
N LEU A 924 -47.55 2.09 -34.20
CA LEU A 924 -47.34 2.16 -32.74
C LEU A 924 -48.62 1.84 -31.96
N GLU A 925 -49.80 2.20 -32.50
CA GLU A 925 -51.09 1.83 -31.92
C GLU A 925 -51.32 0.32 -31.97
N ASP A 926 -51.04 -0.32 -33.12
CA ASP A 926 -51.15 -1.78 -33.27
C ASP A 926 -50.23 -2.52 -32.27
N LEU A 927 -49.01 -2.01 -32.05
CA LEU A 927 -48.07 -2.53 -31.04
C LEU A 927 -48.61 -2.49 -29.61
N SER A 928 -49.44 -1.50 -29.27
CA SER A 928 -50.03 -1.38 -27.93
C SER A 928 -50.98 -2.55 -27.59
N THR A 929 -51.43 -3.28 -28.61
CA THR A 929 -52.31 -4.46 -28.48
C THR A 929 -51.57 -5.80 -28.60
N ASP A 930 -50.28 -5.78 -28.95
CA ASP A 930 -49.45 -6.98 -29.14
C ASP A 930 -48.63 -7.29 -27.86
N ALA A 931 -49.01 -8.36 -27.16
CA ALA A 931 -48.41 -8.74 -25.89
C ALA A 931 -46.91 -9.11 -25.97
N ASP A 932 -46.42 -9.56 -27.13
CA ASP A 932 -45.05 -10.06 -27.26
C ASP A 932 -44.01 -8.93 -27.45
N VAL A 933 -44.45 -7.80 -28.01
CA VAL A 933 -43.58 -6.67 -28.41
C VAL A 933 -43.95 -5.33 -27.76
N SER A 934 -45.12 -5.21 -27.13
CA SER A 934 -45.56 -4.00 -26.42
C SER A 934 -44.57 -3.51 -25.35
N ARG A 935 -43.72 -4.39 -24.79
CA ARG A 935 -42.63 -4.04 -23.87
C ARG A 935 -41.63 -3.04 -24.42
N PHE A 936 -41.47 -2.92 -25.74
CA PHE A 936 -40.54 -1.96 -26.36
C PHE A 936 -41.15 -0.58 -26.59
N LEU A 937 -42.48 -0.46 -26.51
CA LEU A 937 -43.21 0.78 -26.78
C LEU A 937 -42.71 1.99 -25.97
N PRO A 938 -42.36 1.86 -24.67
CA PRO A 938 -41.81 2.99 -23.92
C PRO A 938 -40.47 3.52 -24.45
N ALA A 939 -39.64 2.66 -25.05
CA ALA A 939 -38.40 3.09 -25.70
C ALA A 939 -38.70 3.81 -27.03
N LEU A 940 -39.67 3.33 -27.80
CA LEU A 940 -40.05 3.93 -29.10
C LEU A 940 -40.70 5.31 -28.93
N GLU A 941 -41.56 5.47 -27.93
CA GLU A 941 -42.19 6.75 -27.57
C GLU A 941 -41.19 7.74 -26.94
N SER A 942 -39.96 7.29 -26.60
CA SER A 942 -38.91 8.12 -26.02
C SER A 942 -37.99 8.80 -27.05
N VAL A 943 -38.14 8.48 -28.34
CA VAL A 943 -37.24 8.95 -29.41
C VAL A 943 -37.45 10.43 -29.74
N ASP A 944 -38.66 10.93 -29.52
CA ASP A 944 -39.00 12.36 -29.50
C ASP A 944 -39.92 12.64 -28.32
N VAL A 945 -40.33 13.90 -28.12
CA VAL A 945 -41.33 14.25 -27.11
C VAL A 945 -42.65 13.57 -27.47
N PRO A 946 -43.19 12.68 -26.62
CA PRO A 946 -44.45 12.01 -26.92
C PRO A 946 -45.59 13.03 -26.94
N GLY A 947 -46.40 12.97 -28.00
CA GLY A 947 -47.66 13.71 -28.09
C GLY A 947 -48.75 13.11 -27.20
N GLU A 948 -49.97 13.67 -27.22
CA GLU A 948 -51.08 13.20 -26.37
C GLU A 948 -51.44 11.72 -26.64
N ALA A 949 -51.41 11.28 -27.90
CA ALA A 949 -51.66 9.89 -28.26
C ALA A 949 -50.57 8.94 -27.71
N GLY A 950 -49.30 9.32 -27.79
CA GLY A 950 -48.19 8.55 -27.22
C GLY A 950 -48.29 8.46 -25.70
N LEU A 951 -48.64 9.55 -25.02
CA LEU A 951 -48.88 9.55 -23.56
C LEU A 951 -50.06 8.65 -23.17
N GLU A 952 -51.18 8.68 -23.91
CA GLU A 952 -52.30 7.75 -23.69
C GLU A 952 -51.89 6.29 -23.87
N ARG A 953 -51.10 5.96 -24.91
CA ARG A 953 -50.56 4.61 -25.10
C ARG A 953 -49.70 4.17 -23.92
N LEU A 954 -48.78 5.02 -23.45
CA LEU A 954 -47.89 4.71 -22.32
C LEU A 954 -48.68 4.51 -21.02
N ILE A 955 -49.69 5.35 -20.76
CA ILE A 955 -50.56 5.25 -19.59
C ILE A 955 -51.42 3.98 -19.66
N GLY A 956 -52.01 3.68 -20.83
CA GLY A 956 -52.77 2.46 -21.07
C GLY A 956 -51.92 1.21 -20.84
N LEU A 957 -50.68 1.22 -21.34
CA LEU A 957 -49.74 0.10 -21.18
C LEU A 957 -49.35 -0.13 -19.71
N ALA A 958 -49.07 0.96 -18.97
CA ALA A 958 -48.79 0.86 -17.53
C ALA A 958 -50.01 0.34 -16.75
N LYS A 959 -51.23 0.79 -17.09
CA LYS A 959 -52.48 0.32 -16.45
C LYS A 959 -52.77 -1.16 -16.67
N GLN A 960 -52.42 -1.70 -17.84
CA GLN A 960 -52.62 -3.12 -18.15
C GLN A 960 -51.74 -4.04 -17.30
N GLY A 961 -50.59 -3.54 -16.80
CA GLY A 961 -49.70 -4.30 -15.92
C GLY A 961 -48.93 -5.44 -16.60
N ILE A 962 -48.98 -5.52 -17.92
CA ILE A 962 -48.34 -6.59 -18.71
C ILE A 962 -46.83 -6.33 -18.86
N VAL A 963 -46.43 -5.07 -19.00
CA VAL A 963 -45.02 -4.69 -19.21
C VAL A 963 -44.32 -4.43 -17.88
N PRO A 964 -43.17 -5.09 -17.60
CA PRO A 964 -42.39 -4.82 -16.40
C PRO A 964 -41.92 -3.37 -16.35
N ALA A 965 -41.90 -2.78 -15.16
CA ALA A 965 -41.60 -1.36 -14.99
C ALA A 965 -40.25 -0.93 -15.58
N GLY A 966 -39.23 -1.79 -15.55
CA GLY A 966 -37.88 -1.50 -16.08
C GLY A 966 -37.87 -1.01 -17.54
N TYR A 967 -38.84 -1.41 -18.35
CA TYR A 967 -38.93 -0.99 -19.75
C TYR A 967 -39.30 0.48 -19.93
N PHE A 968 -39.86 1.14 -18.90
CA PHE A 968 -40.21 2.56 -18.97
C PHE A 968 -39.04 3.52 -18.71
N LEU A 969 -37.86 3.00 -18.34
CA LEU A 969 -36.68 3.79 -18.00
C LEU A 969 -36.20 4.78 -19.10
N PRO A 970 -36.26 4.45 -20.41
CA PRO A 970 -35.85 5.37 -21.47
C PRO A 970 -36.58 6.73 -21.45
N LEU A 971 -37.79 6.79 -20.88
CA LEU A 971 -38.58 8.01 -20.78
C LEU A 971 -37.94 9.12 -19.95
N ARG A 972 -36.92 8.80 -19.12
CA ARG A 972 -36.21 9.77 -18.27
C ARG A 972 -35.62 10.96 -19.05
N HIS A 973 -35.40 10.82 -20.36
CA HIS A 973 -34.87 11.88 -21.22
C HIS A 973 -35.90 12.52 -22.17
N ALA A 974 -37.09 11.91 -22.34
CA ALA A 974 -38.04 12.26 -23.39
C ALA A 974 -39.19 13.18 -22.95
N LEU A 975 -39.51 13.21 -21.65
CA LEU A 975 -40.72 13.88 -21.14
C LEU A 975 -40.55 15.40 -20.89
N ARG A 976 -39.55 16.06 -21.50
CA ARG A 976 -39.20 17.47 -21.23
C ARG A 976 -40.28 18.48 -21.60
N ARG A 977 -41.11 18.21 -22.62
CA ARG A 977 -42.18 19.13 -23.06
C ARG A 977 -43.58 18.54 -22.93
N ALA A 978 -43.69 17.38 -22.28
CA ALA A 978 -44.97 16.73 -22.03
C ALA A 978 -45.76 17.49 -20.93
N PRO A 979 -47.11 17.51 -20.99
CA PRO A 979 -47.95 18.15 -19.97
C PRO A 979 -47.72 17.54 -18.56
N PRO A 980 -47.39 18.34 -17.52
CA PRO A 980 -47.06 17.84 -16.19
C PRO A 980 -48.12 16.94 -15.56
N GLY A 981 -49.41 17.25 -15.74
CA GLY A 981 -50.51 16.43 -15.24
C GLY A 981 -50.54 15.02 -15.84
N ARG A 982 -50.28 14.90 -17.15
CA ARG A 982 -50.24 13.61 -17.86
C ARG A 982 -49.00 12.80 -17.49
N VAL A 983 -47.86 13.46 -17.32
CA VAL A 983 -46.65 12.83 -16.78
C VAL A 983 -46.89 12.31 -15.37
N ALA A 984 -47.57 13.08 -14.51
CA ALA A 984 -47.94 12.64 -13.17
C ALA A 984 -48.85 11.41 -13.17
N ASP A 985 -49.83 11.35 -14.09
CA ASP A 985 -50.68 10.17 -14.27
C ASP A 985 -49.85 8.95 -14.67
N LEU A 986 -48.98 9.08 -15.68
CA LEU A 986 -48.09 8.00 -16.12
C LEU A 986 -47.18 7.50 -14.99
N LEU A 987 -46.57 8.40 -14.23
CA LEU A 987 -45.70 8.04 -13.10
C LEU A 987 -46.44 7.26 -12.02
N ARG A 988 -47.71 7.61 -11.73
CA ARG A 988 -48.52 6.87 -10.77
C ARG A 988 -48.83 5.46 -11.24
N GLU A 989 -49.18 5.30 -12.52
CA GLU A 989 -49.46 3.98 -13.10
C GLU A 989 -48.21 3.10 -13.13
N ILE A 990 -47.05 3.64 -13.54
CA ILE A 990 -45.76 2.92 -13.45
C ILE A 990 -45.46 2.54 -11.99
N GLY A 991 -45.73 3.45 -11.04
CA GLY A 991 -45.54 3.22 -9.61
C GLY A 991 -46.43 2.14 -9.00
N MET A 992 -47.49 1.71 -9.69
CA MET A 992 -48.36 0.61 -9.26
C MET A 992 -47.86 -0.77 -9.74
N LEU A 993 -46.88 -0.81 -10.63
CA LEU A 993 -46.26 -2.05 -11.12
C LEU A 993 -45.29 -2.66 -10.09
N PRO A 994 -45.03 -3.98 -10.14
CA PRO A 994 -43.94 -4.61 -9.37
C PRO A 994 -42.59 -3.93 -9.67
N ASN A 995 -41.85 -3.57 -8.61
CA ASN A 995 -40.61 -2.77 -8.69
C ASN A 995 -40.74 -1.41 -9.41
N GLY A 996 -41.97 -0.96 -9.68
CA GLY A 996 -42.28 0.26 -10.42
C GLY A 996 -41.93 1.58 -9.75
N PRO A 997 -42.05 1.73 -8.42
CA PRO A 997 -41.70 2.97 -7.75
C PRO A 997 -40.26 3.44 -8.02
N ALA A 998 -39.30 2.52 -8.14
CA ALA A 998 -37.91 2.85 -8.43
C ALA A 998 -37.74 3.48 -9.82
N VAL A 999 -38.33 2.86 -10.83
CA VAL A 999 -38.26 3.33 -12.23
C VAL A 999 -38.99 4.66 -12.38
N ALA A 1000 -40.18 4.79 -11.79
CA ALA A 1000 -40.94 6.03 -11.83
C ALA A 1000 -40.18 7.19 -11.15
N LEU A 1001 -39.49 6.93 -10.03
CA LEU A 1001 -38.66 7.95 -9.38
C LEU A 1001 -37.45 8.36 -10.24
N GLU A 1002 -36.83 7.43 -10.97
CA GLU A 1002 -35.72 7.78 -11.88
C GLU A 1002 -36.20 8.61 -13.09
N VAL A 1003 -37.36 8.26 -13.66
CA VAL A 1003 -37.99 9.05 -14.73
C VAL A 1003 -38.36 10.45 -14.23
N LEU A 1004 -38.93 10.55 -13.02
CA LEU A 1004 -39.23 11.84 -12.37
C LEU A 1004 -37.96 12.64 -12.10
N HIS A 1005 -36.88 12.00 -11.65
CA HIS A 1005 -35.60 12.66 -11.43
C HIS A 1005 -35.08 13.31 -12.72
N GLY A 1006 -35.14 12.59 -13.86
CA GLY A 1006 -34.75 13.14 -15.16
C GLY A 1006 -35.50 14.41 -15.53
N ARG A 1007 -36.83 14.43 -15.31
CA ARG A 1007 -37.68 15.61 -15.51
C ARG A 1007 -37.31 16.78 -14.58
N LEU A 1008 -37.19 16.52 -13.28
CA LEU A 1008 -36.88 17.55 -12.28
C LEU A 1008 -35.47 18.13 -12.43
N TYR A 1009 -34.50 17.31 -12.82
CA TYR A 1009 -33.13 17.75 -13.08
C TYR A 1009 -33.08 18.78 -14.21
N GLN A 1010 -33.85 18.55 -15.28
CA GLN A 1010 -33.96 19.48 -16.39
C GLN A 1010 -34.68 20.79 -16.00
N GLU A 1011 -35.80 20.72 -15.27
CA GLU A 1011 -36.51 21.92 -14.77
C GLU A 1011 -35.61 22.78 -13.87
N LYS A 1012 -34.80 22.14 -13.01
CA LYS A 1012 -33.81 22.82 -12.17
C LYS A 1012 -32.71 23.50 -13.00
N SER A 1013 -32.26 22.86 -14.08
CA SER A 1013 -31.28 23.45 -15.01
C SER A 1013 -31.84 24.66 -15.77
N ASP A 1014 -33.14 24.61 -16.10
CA ASP A 1014 -33.84 25.68 -16.84
C ASP A 1014 -34.43 26.76 -15.91
N GLN A 1015 -34.27 26.63 -14.59
CA GLN A 1015 -34.84 27.53 -13.55
C GLN A 1015 -36.38 27.63 -13.57
N GLU A 1016 -37.07 26.56 -13.98
CA GLU A 1016 -38.53 26.50 -14.00
C GLU A 1016 -39.12 26.11 -12.63
N LEU A 1017 -40.33 26.59 -12.33
CA LEU A 1017 -41.08 26.19 -11.14
C LEU A 1017 -41.69 24.80 -11.35
N THR A 1018 -41.37 23.86 -10.45
CA THR A 1018 -41.93 22.50 -10.51
C THR A 1018 -43.44 22.50 -10.24
N ASP A 1019 -44.18 21.81 -11.11
CA ASP A 1019 -45.63 21.68 -11.04
C ASP A 1019 -46.09 20.85 -9.81
N PRO A 1020 -47.08 21.30 -9.03
CA PRO A 1020 -47.61 20.56 -7.88
C PRO A 1020 -48.04 19.12 -8.18
N ALA A 1021 -48.55 18.84 -9.39
CA ALA A 1021 -48.97 17.49 -9.78
C ALA A 1021 -47.81 16.49 -9.78
N LEU A 1022 -46.60 16.93 -10.16
CA LEU A 1022 -45.38 16.11 -10.16
C LEU A 1022 -44.86 15.90 -8.73
N VAL A 1023 -44.95 16.93 -7.88
CA VAL A 1023 -44.61 16.84 -6.45
C VAL A 1023 -45.49 15.79 -5.75
N ASP A 1024 -46.80 15.82 -6.01
CA ASP A 1024 -47.75 14.87 -5.43
C ASP A 1024 -47.56 13.44 -5.98
N ALA A 1025 -47.20 13.29 -7.26
CA ALA A 1025 -46.79 12.00 -7.81
C ALA A 1025 -45.52 11.47 -7.11
N GLY A 1026 -44.51 12.32 -6.90
CA GLY A 1026 -43.31 11.95 -6.15
C GLY A 1026 -43.62 11.48 -4.72
N ARG A 1027 -44.48 12.19 -3.99
CA ARG A 1027 -44.95 11.78 -2.64
C ARG A 1027 -45.67 10.43 -2.66
N PHE A 1028 -46.51 10.20 -3.67
CA PHE A 1028 -47.17 8.91 -3.89
C PHE A 1028 -46.18 7.77 -4.10
N LEU A 1029 -45.09 8.02 -4.83
CA LEU A 1029 -44.03 7.04 -5.13
C LEU A 1029 -43.16 6.76 -3.91
N PHE A 1030 -42.73 7.77 -3.16
CA PHE A 1030 -42.01 7.59 -1.89
C PHE A 1030 -42.81 6.76 -0.88
N ASN A 1031 -44.14 6.91 -0.88
CA ASN A 1031 -45.03 6.07 -0.07
C ASN A 1031 -45.12 4.60 -0.53
N ARG A 1032 -44.46 4.18 -1.61
CA ARG A 1032 -44.46 2.78 -2.09
C ARG A 1032 -43.06 2.23 -2.36
N PHE A 1033 -42.05 3.09 -2.37
CA PHE A 1033 -40.68 2.70 -2.66
C PHE A 1033 -40.11 1.74 -1.61
N ASP A 1034 -39.52 0.64 -2.07
CA ASP A 1034 -38.76 -0.33 -1.30
C ASP A 1034 -37.27 -0.13 -1.55
N PHE A 1035 -36.54 0.20 -0.48
CA PHE A 1035 -35.12 0.51 -0.52
C PHE A 1035 -34.23 -0.70 -0.80
N SER A 1036 -34.74 -1.94 -0.74
CA SER A 1036 -33.97 -3.13 -1.13
C SER A 1036 -33.59 -3.13 -2.62
N SER A 1037 -34.18 -2.24 -3.42
CA SER A 1037 -33.87 -2.02 -4.84
C SER A 1037 -32.73 -1.00 -5.09
N MET A 1038 -32.12 -0.43 -4.04
CA MET A 1038 -31.04 0.57 -4.12
C MET A 1038 -29.75 0.06 -4.79
N THR A 1039 -29.59 -1.25 -5.00
CA THR A 1039 -28.50 -1.79 -5.86
C THR A 1039 -28.65 -1.42 -7.34
N THR A 1040 -29.83 -0.96 -7.75
CA THR A 1040 -30.20 -0.65 -9.15
C THR A 1040 -30.40 0.84 -9.40
N MET A 1041 -30.87 1.61 -8.40
CA MET A 1041 -31.05 3.07 -8.46
C MET A 1041 -29.86 3.76 -7.80
N ARG A 1042 -29.35 4.84 -8.41
CA ARG A 1042 -28.21 5.58 -7.85
C ARG A 1042 -28.66 6.46 -6.68
N ASP A 1043 -28.12 6.20 -5.49
CA ASP A 1043 -28.44 6.93 -4.24
C ASP A 1043 -28.38 8.47 -4.38
N TYR A 1044 -27.46 9.00 -5.19
CA TYR A 1044 -27.38 10.45 -5.42
C TYR A 1044 -28.62 11.07 -6.09
N TYR A 1045 -29.43 10.30 -6.83
CA TYR A 1045 -30.69 10.80 -7.40
C TYR A 1045 -31.71 11.15 -6.31
N MET A 1046 -31.66 10.48 -5.17
CA MET A 1046 -32.61 10.68 -4.08
C MET A 1046 -32.48 12.06 -3.45
N GLU A 1047 -31.30 12.67 -3.48
CA GLU A 1047 -31.07 14.00 -2.92
C GLU A 1047 -32.02 15.05 -3.52
N LEU A 1048 -32.09 15.11 -4.87
CA LEU A 1048 -32.98 16.03 -5.57
C LEU A 1048 -34.46 15.68 -5.35
N LEU A 1049 -34.81 14.40 -5.42
CA LEU A 1049 -36.19 13.93 -5.27
C LEU A 1049 -36.73 14.23 -3.86
N ILE A 1050 -35.92 14.03 -2.82
CA ILE A 1050 -36.29 14.32 -1.43
C ILE A 1050 -36.44 15.84 -1.24
N ALA A 1051 -35.50 16.63 -1.75
CA ALA A 1051 -35.52 18.09 -1.65
C ALA A 1051 -36.77 18.71 -2.29
N VAL A 1052 -37.26 18.15 -3.39
CA VAL A 1052 -38.44 18.66 -4.10
C VAL A 1052 -39.75 18.05 -3.56
N CYS A 1053 -39.84 16.72 -3.49
CA CYS A 1053 -41.11 16.04 -3.21
C CYS A 1053 -41.46 16.00 -1.72
N LEU A 1054 -40.46 15.93 -0.84
CA LEU A 1054 -40.67 15.74 0.60
C LEU A 1054 -40.55 17.03 1.41
N ALA A 1055 -40.36 18.18 0.77
CA ALA A 1055 -40.29 19.47 1.45
C ALA A 1055 -41.66 19.92 2.01
N GLY A 1056 -41.60 20.77 3.05
CA GLY A 1056 -42.76 21.41 3.67
C GLY A 1056 -43.61 20.48 4.54
N THR A 1057 -44.71 21.01 5.09
CA THR A 1057 -45.60 20.25 5.99
C THR A 1057 -46.27 19.06 5.29
N ASP A 1058 -46.62 19.23 4.02
CA ASP A 1058 -47.36 18.23 3.25
C ASP A 1058 -46.48 17.02 2.86
N GLY A 1059 -45.16 17.19 2.84
CA GLY A 1059 -44.19 16.12 2.59
C GLY A 1059 -43.87 15.25 3.82
N ALA A 1060 -44.18 15.72 5.04
CA ALA A 1060 -43.81 15.05 6.28
C ALA A 1060 -44.38 13.61 6.42
N PRO A 1061 -45.63 13.31 6.03
CA PRO A 1061 -46.14 11.93 6.08
C PRO A 1061 -45.36 10.97 5.18
N ALA A 1062 -45.01 11.41 3.96
CA ALA A 1062 -44.23 10.59 3.03
C ALA A 1062 -42.80 10.40 3.54
N ALA A 1063 -42.15 11.45 4.07
CA ALA A 1063 -40.84 11.33 4.70
C ALA A 1063 -40.83 10.36 5.89
N LYS A 1064 -41.88 10.36 6.71
CA LYS A 1064 -42.04 9.41 7.82
C LYS A 1064 -42.10 7.97 7.33
N ALA A 1065 -42.90 7.70 6.28
CA ALA A 1065 -42.99 6.38 5.67
C ALA A 1065 -41.64 5.93 5.08
N THR A 1066 -40.92 6.83 4.41
CA THR A 1066 -39.56 6.60 3.90
C THR A 1066 -38.60 6.20 5.01
N CYS A 1067 -38.56 6.95 6.12
CA CYS A 1067 -37.69 6.65 7.26
C CYS A 1067 -38.00 5.29 7.89
N LEU A 1068 -39.28 4.93 8.03
CA LEU A 1068 -39.69 3.63 8.59
C LEU A 1068 -39.23 2.45 7.73
N ARG A 1069 -39.22 2.60 6.40
CA ARG A 1069 -38.74 1.53 5.49
C ARG A 1069 -37.23 1.41 5.46
N LEU A 1070 -36.51 2.53 5.55
CA LEU A 1070 -35.05 2.50 5.74
C LEU A 1070 -34.71 1.72 7.01
N LEU A 1071 -35.41 2.00 8.10
CA LEU A 1071 -35.24 1.29 9.37
C LEU A 1071 -35.54 -0.22 9.24
N ASP A 1072 -36.64 -0.60 8.60
CA ASP A 1072 -36.97 -2.00 8.34
C ASP A 1072 -35.88 -2.70 7.48
N GLY A 1073 -35.36 -2.02 6.46
CA GLY A 1073 -34.26 -2.51 5.63
C GLY A 1073 -32.97 -2.74 6.41
N PHE A 1074 -32.67 -1.83 7.34
CA PHE A 1074 -31.55 -1.92 8.27
C PHE A 1074 -31.71 -3.05 9.29
N ASP A 1075 -32.87 -3.19 9.91
CA ASP A 1075 -33.16 -4.24 10.89
C ASP A 1075 -33.16 -5.64 10.28
N THR A 1076 -33.56 -5.75 9.01
CA THR A 1076 -33.55 -7.02 8.25
C THR A 1076 -32.23 -7.30 7.53
N SER A 1077 -31.20 -6.46 7.71
CA SER A 1077 -29.89 -6.55 7.02
C SER A 1077 -29.99 -6.59 5.48
N ARG A 1078 -31.09 -6.06 4.92
CA ARG A 1078 -31.28 -5.91 3.47
C ARG A 1078 -30.61 -4.65 2.92
N LEU A 1079 -30.36 -3.67 3.78
CA LEU A 1079 -29.63 -2.45 3.46
C LEU A 1079 -28.53 -2.19 4.48
N HIS A 1080 -27.43 -1.62 3.98
CA HIS A 1080 -26.40 -1.04 4.82
C HIS A 1080 -26.46 0.51 4.71
N PRO A 1081 -26.13 1.26 5.77
CA PRO A 1081 -25.99 2.72 5.70
C PRO A 1081 -25.11 3.28 4.62
N HIS A 1082 -24.06 2.53 4.29
CA HIS A 1082 -23.11 2.91 3.27
C HIS A 1082 -23.74 2.89 1.87
N ASP A 1083 -24.92 2.28 1.73
CA ASP A 1083 -25.71 2.31 0.50
C ASP A 1083 -26.61 3.56 0.42
N CYS A 1084 -26.69 4.37 1.49
CA CYS A 1084 -27.61 5.52 1.64
C CYS A 1084 -26.87 6.85 1.94
N THR A 1085 -25.70 7.04 1.34
CA THR A 1085 -24.80 8.20 1.55
C THR A 1085 -25.39 9.57 1.21
N HIS A 1086 -26.33 9.67 0.27
CA HIS A 1086 -27.02 10.89 -0.14
C HIS A 1086 -28.46 10.93 0.39
N THR A 1087 -29.15 9.78 0.42
CA THR A 1087 -30.52 9.66 0.92
C THR A 1087 -30.64 10.10 2.38
N LEU A 1088 -29.75 9.63 3.27
CA LEU A 1088 -29.81 9.97 4.69
C LEU A 1088 -29.57 11.48 4.92
N PRO A 1089 -28.48 12.10 4.45
CA PRO A 1089 -28.29 13.55 4.58
C PRO A 1089 -29.46 14.40 4.06
N ALA A 1090 -30.04 14.02 2.92
CA ALA A 1090 -31.18 14.73 2.34
C ALA A 1090 -32.41 14.70 3.25
N LEU A 1091 -32.73 13.54 3.86
CA LEU A 1091 -33.86 13.42 4.80
C LEU A 1091 -33.64 14.25 6.06
N PHE A 1092 -32.44 14.21 6.65
CA PHE A 1092 -32.11 15.01 7.82
C PHE A 1092 -32.13 16.51 7.53
N THR A 1093 -31.83 16.91 6.30
CA THR A 1093 -31.86 18.32 5.87
C THR A 1093 -33.30 18.81 5.63
N VAL A 1094 -34.11 18.04 4.92
CA VAL A 1094 -35.43 18.47 4.43
C VAL A 1094 -36.53 18.25 5.48
N GLN A 1095 -36.45 17.17 6.27
CA GLN A 1095 -37.42 16.81 7.30
C GLN A 1095 -36.73 16.39 8.62
N PRO A 1096 -35.93 17.28 9.25
CA PRO A 1096 -35.07 16.94 10.39
C PRO A 1096 -35.82 16.29 11.54
N LYS A 1097 -36.95 16.86 11.99
CA LYS A 1097 -37.71 16.34 13.14
C LYS A 1097 -38.28 14.95 12.88
N VAL A 1098 -38.77 14.69 11.67
CA VAL A 1098 -39.32 13.38 11.28
C VAL A 1098 -38.21 12.33 11.20
N ALA A 1099 -37.07 12.66 10.60
CA ALA A 1099 -35.93 11.77 10.52
C ALA A 1099 -35.38 11.44 11.92
N LEU A 1100 -35.24 12.44 12.78
CA LEU A 1100 -34.81 12.25 14.18
C LEU A 1100 -35.78 11.38 14.97
N ASP A 1101 -37.09 11.66 14.91
CA ASP A 1101 -38.10 10.88 15.65
C ASP A 1101 -38.13 9.41 15.22
N VAL A 1102 -37.93 9.11 13.93
CA VAL A 1102 -38.03 7.74 13.42
C VAL A 1102 -36.71 6.98 13.52
N LEU A 1103 -35.60 7.58 13.07
CA LEU A 1103 -34.33 6.86 12.91
C LEU A 1103 -33.52 6.78 14.22
N LEU A 1104 -33.67 7.76 15.12
CA LEU A 1104 -32.91 7.79 16.38
C LEU A 1104 -33.69 7.23 17.58
N LEU A 1105 -35.03 7.21 17.55
CA LEU A 1105 -35.86 6.76 18.68
C LEU A 1105 -36.51 5.39 18.50
N ALA A 1106 -36.49 4.82 17.30
CA ALA A 1106 -37.04 3.48 17.11
C ALA A 1106 -36.15 2.42 17.77
N GLY A 1107 -36.77 1.56 18.59
CA GLY A 1107 -36.09 0.47 19.28
C GLY A 1107 -35.65 -0.63 18.32
N THR A 1108 -34.45 -0.49 17.77
CA THR A 1108 -33.80 -1.50 16.93
C THR A 1108 -33.25 -2.66 17.77
N ASN A 1109 -33.15 -3.84 17.15
CA ASN A 1109 -32.70 -5.09 17.78
C ASN A 1109 -31.26 -4.95 18.35
N ASP A 1110 -30.98 -5.57 19.51
CA ASP A 1110 -29.75 -5.33 20.30
C ASP A 1110 -28.43 -5.75 19.59
N GLN A 1111 -28.50 -6.65 18.61
CA GLN A 1111 -27.35 -7.06 17.80
C GLN A 1111 -26.99 -6.04 16.71
N THR A 1112 -27.98 -5.55 15.96
CA THR A 1112 -27.77 -4.56 14.90
C THR A 1112 -27.19 -3.29 15.53
N ARG A 1113 -27.78 -2.81 16.64
CA ARG A 1113 -27.36 -1.60 17.35
C ARG A 1113 -25.86 -1.56 17.67
N ARG A 1114 -25.24 -2.68 18.06
CA ARG A 1114 -23.79 -2.75 18.34
C ARG A 1114 -22.92 -2.49 17.11
N TYR A 1115 -23.37 -2.92 15.93
CA TYR A 1115 -22.68 -2.72 14.66
C TYR A 1115 -22.85 -1.27 14.14
N TRP A 1116 -24.04 -0.67 14.31
CA TRP A 1116 -24.30 0.74 13.99
C TRP A 1116 -23.48 1.72 14.84
N LEU A 1117 -23.38 1.46 16.14
CA LEU A 1117 -22.62 2.28 17.08
C LEU A 1117 -21.10 2.25 16.78
N ALA A 1118 -20.60 1.17 16.16
CA ALA A 1118 -19.20 1.04 15.76
C ALA A 1118 -18.88 1.73 14.42
N SER A 1119 -19.89 1.98 13.57
CA SER A 1119 -19.70 2.52 12.21
C SER A 1119 -20.09 4.00 12.05
N HIS A 1120 -20.75 4.59 13.04
CA HIS A 1120 -21.25 6.00 13.07
C HIS A 1120 -21.89 6.48 11.75
N PRO A 1121 -22.85 5.74 11.17
CA PRO A 1121 -23.40 6.07 9.86
C PRO A 1121 -24.22 7.36 9.82
N PHE A 1122 -24.76 7.79 10.97
CA PHE A 1122 -25.57 9.01 11.08
C PHE A 1122 -24.77 10.26 11.44
N ALA A 1123 -23.46 10.13 11.68
CA ALA A 1123 -22.60 11.24 12.09
C ALA A 1123 -22.60 12.40 11.07
N GLU A 1124 -22.41 12.08 9.80
CA GLU A 1124 -22.41 13.06 8.71
C GLU A 1124 -23.82 13.64 8.48
N PRO A 1125 -24.91 12.85 8.35
CA PRO A 1125 -26.27 13.39 8.26
C PRO A 1125 -26.66 14.32 9.41
N LEU A 1126 -26.31 13.98 10.66
CA LEU A 1126 -26.59 14.81 11.83
C LEU A 1126 -25.79 16.12 11.82
N SER A 1127 -24.58 16.12 11.26
CA SER A 1127 -23.78 17.33 11.15
C SER A 1127 -24.39 18.38 10.20
N ASN A 1128 -25.25 17.97 9.28
CA ASN A 1128 -25.98 18.86 8.36
C ASN A 1128 -27.23 19.50 9.00
N VAL A 1129 -27.67 19.04 10.17
CA VAL A 1129 -28.81 19.63 10.89
C VAL A 1129 -28.33 20.80 11.75
N PRO A 1130 -28.97 21.99 11.68
CA PRO A 1130 -28.63 23.10 12.56
C PRO A 1130 -28.70 22.72 14.04
N SER A 1131 -27.69 23.10 14.84
CA SER A 1131 -27.61 22.77 16.27
C SER A 1131 -28.85 23.22 17.05
N THR A 1132 -29.44 24.37 16.70
CA THR A 1132 -30.71 24.85 17.26
C THR A 1132 -31.87 23.87 17.07
N THR A 1133 -31.97 23.23 15.90
CA THR A 1133 -33.04 22.25 15.61
C THR A 1133 -32.83 20.95 16.39
N LEU A 1134 -31.58 20.50 16.55
CA LEU A 1134 -31.24 19.33 17.36
C LEU A 1134 -31.56 19.57 18.84
N VAL A 1135 -31.21 20.75 19.37
CA VAL A 1135 -31.50 21.15 20.75
C VAL A 1135 -33.00 21.27 20.98
N ASP A 1136 -33.74 21.94 20.09
CA ASP A 1136 -35.20 22.07 20.18
C ASP A 1136 -35.90 20.70 20.17
N TRP A 1137 -35.43 19.77 19.32
CA TRP A 1137 -35.95 18.42 19.26
C TRP A 1137 -35.64 17.62 20.53
N ALA A 1138 -34.41 17.71 21.03
CA ALA A 1138 -33.98 17.00 22.23
C ALA A 1138 -34.66 17.54 23.50
N GLY A 1139 -34.95 18.84 23.56
CA GLY A 1139 -35.63 19.50 24.68
C GLY A 1139 -37.04 18.99 24.95
N ALA A 1140 -37.69 18.32 23.98
CA ALA A 1140 -39.02 17.74 24.17
C ALA A 1140 -39.03 16.57 25.17
N GLU A 1141 -38.00 15.71 25.14
CA GLU A 1141 -37.79 14.61 26.09
C GLU A 1141 -36.29 14.51 26.44
N PRO A 1142 -35.79 15.40 27.32
CA PRO A 1142 -34.36 15.64 27.45
C PRO A 1142 -33.52 14.42 27.85
N VAL A 1143 -34.06 13.51 28.66
CA VAL A 1143 -33.31 12.31 29.07
C VAL A 1143 -33.13 11.36 27.89
N LEU A 1144 -34.23 10.99 27.21
CA LEU A 1144 -34.19 10.01 26.13
C LEU A 1144 -33.49 10.53 24.87
N ARG A 1145 -33.78 11.78 24.48
CA ARG A 1145 -33.37 12.32 23.17
C ARG A 1145 -31.93 12.82 23.15
N PHE A 1146 -31.41 13.37 24.25
CA PHE A 1146 -29.98 13.67 24.33
C PHE A 1146 -29.13 12.40 24.38
N ASP A 1147 -29.60 11.34 25.05
CA ASP A 1147 -28.92 10.04 25.01
C ASP A 1147 -28.91 9.43 23.59
N ALA A 1148 -30.01 9.57 22.84
CA ALA A 1148 -30.07 9.15 21.43
C ALA A 1148 -29.09 9.94 20.55
N LEU A 1149 -29.01 11.27 20.69
CA LEU A 1149 -28.03 12.09 19.96
C LEU A 1149 -26.59 11.71 20.33
N SER A 1150 -26.31 11.54 21.62
CA SER A 1150 -25.01 11.13 22.12
C SER A 1150 -24.51 9.85 21.43
N ALA A 1151 -25.38 8.85 21.28
CA ALA A 1151 -25.03 7.57 20.69
C ALA A 1151 -24.67 7.63 19.19
N HIS A 1152 -25.18 8.64 18.47
CA HIS A 1152 -25.05 8.72 17.01
C HIS A 1152 -24.17 9.86 16.49
N MET A 1153 -23.89 10.87 17.32
CA MET A 1153 -22.98 11.96 16.97
C MET A 1153 -21.52 11.58 17.27
N VAL A 1154 -20.59 12.13 16.48
CA VAL A 1154 -19.14 12.00 16.70
C VAL A 1154 -18.55 13.33 17.15
N LEU A 1155 -17.54 13.26 18.03
CA LEU A 1155 -16.79 14.42 18.48
C LEU A 1155 -15.82 14.90 17.39
N TYR A 1156 -15.24 13.96 16.63
CA TYR A 1156 -14.32 14.22 15.53
C TYR A 1156 -14.92 13.74 14.20
N VAL A 1157 -14.98 14.62 13.20
CA VAL A 1157 -15.44 14.33 11.83
C VAL A 1157 -14.22 14.08 10.94
N GLU A 1158 -14.07 12.86 10.43
CA GLU A 1158 -12.95 12.48 9.58
C GLU A 1158 -13.25 12.76 8.11
N LYS A 1159 -12.37 13.48 7.42
CA LYS A 1159 -12.41 13.66 5.95
C LYS A 1159 -11.35 12.78 5.32
N ARG A 1160 -11.64 12.16 4.16
CA ARG A 1160 -10.74 11.22 3.44
C ARG A 1160 -9.28 11.69 3.26
N ALA A 1161 -9.00 12.99 3.32
CA ALA A 1161 -7.66 13.57 3.17
C ALA A 1161 -6.94 13.92 4.49
N ALA A 1162 -7.60 13.87 5.65
CA ALA A 1162 -7.03 14.30 6.93
C ALA A 1162 -7.02 13.15 7.95
N ALA A 1163 -5.84 12.61 8.23
CA ALA A 1163 -5.65 11.48 9.14
C ALA A 1163 -6.02 11.75 10.61
N GLN A 1164 -6.24 13.01 10.99
CA GLN A 1164 -6.51 13.43 12.37
C GLN A 1164 -8.01 13.65 12.68
N GLY A 1165 -8.83 13.93 11.65
CA GLY A 1165 -10.22 14.40 11.81
C GLY A 1165 -10.32 15.86 12.28
N THR A 1166 -11.51 16.47 12.19
CA THR A 1166 -11.78 17.85 12.64
C THR A 1166 -12.82 17.85 13.76
N LEU A 1167 -12.61 18.64 14.81
CA LEU A 1167 -13.55 18.76 15.93
C LEU A 1167 -14.93 19.28 15.48
N SER A 1168 -15.99 18.60 15.91
CA SER A 1168 -17.37 18.91 15.55
C SER A 1168 -17.94 20.06 16.38
N ARG A 1169 -18.16 21.23 15.76
CA ARG A 1169 -18.83 22.37 16.42
C ARG A 1169 -20.27 22.04 16.81
N THR A 1170 -21.01 21.40 15.91
CA THR A 1170 -22.39 20.96 16.17
C THR A 1170 -22.50 20.04 17.40
N PHE A 1171 -21.50 19.17 17.60
CA PHE A 1171 -21.45 18.32 18.80
C PHE A 1171 -21.30 19.15 20.08
N LEU A 1172 -20.38 20.12 20.08
CA LEU A 1172 -20.13 20.98 21.24
C LEU A 1172 -21.36 21.84 21.58
N ASP A 1173 -22.00 22.44 20.57
CA ASP A 1173 -23.22 23.24 20.77
C ASP A 1173 -24.35 22.42 21.42
N VAL A 1174 -24.56 21.17 20.97
CA VAL A 1174 -25.58 20.28 21.54
C VAL A 1174 -25.20 19.84 22.95
N LEU A 1175 -23.91 19.57 23.20
CA LEU A 1175 -23.39 19.19 24.51
C LEU A 1175 -23.67 20.27 25.58
N GLU A 1176 -23.57 21.56 25.24
CA GLU A 1176 -23.83 22.66 26.18
C GLU A 1176 -25.28 22.71 26.67
N HIS A 1177 -26.22 22.15 25.90
CA HIS A 1177 -27.64 22.10 26.23
C HIS A 1177 -28.07 20.76 26.84
N ALA A 1178 -27.16 19.79 26.95
CA ALA A 1178 -27.46 18.48 27.50
C ALA A 1178 -27.72 18.57 29.03
N PRO A 1179 -28.76 17.88 29.57
CA PRO A 1179 -29.06 17.88 31.00
C PRO A 1179 -27.92 17.35 31.87
N ASP A 1180 -27.18 16.38 31.34
CA ASP A 1180 -25.95 15.85 31.91
C ASP A 1180 -24.90 15.70 30.80
N GLY A 1181 -24.03 16.71 30.68
CA GLY A 1181 -22.93 16.70 29.71
C GLY A 1181 -21.95 15.53 29.89
N ARG A 1182 -21.84 14.96 31.10
CA ARG A 1182 -20.97 13.81 31.38
C ARG A 1182 -21.55 12.53 30.77
N SER A 1183 -22.85 12.30 30.99
CA SER A 1183 -23.57 11.18 30.36
C SER A 1183 -23.54 11.29 28.84
N PHE A 1184 -23.76 12.51 28.32
CA PHE A 1184 -23.72 12.78 26.88
C PHE A 1184 -22.35 12.48 26.24
N LEU A 1185 -21.23 12.76 26.93
CA LEU A 1185 -19.90 12.44 26.41
C LEU A 1185 -19.60 10.93 26.39
N GLY A 1186 -20.19 10.14 27.29
CA GLY A 1186 -20.06 8.68 27.26
C GLY A 1186 -18.63 8.17 27.49
N THR A 1187 -18.22 7.12 26.77
CA THR A 1187 -16.89 6.48 26.93
C THR A 1187 -15.80 7.15 26.08
N VAL A 1188 -14.56 7.14 26.56
CA VAL A 1188 -13.40 7.71 25.85
C VAL A 1188 -13.12 7.04 24.50
N PHE A 1189 -13.28 5.72 24.38
CA PHE A 1189 -13.12 4.99 23.11
C PHE A 1189 -14.05 5.53 22.03
N HIS A 1190 -15.34 5.63 22.34
CA HIS A 1190 -16.37 6.12 21.41
C HIS A 1190 -16.14 7.57 20.93
N ARG A 1191 -15.40 8.40 21.70
CA ARG A 1191 -15.17 9.82 21.36
C ARG A 1191 -13.80 10.11 20.76
N LEU A 1192 -12.78 9.33 21.11
CA LEU A 1192 -11.39 9.61 20.75
C LEU A 1192 -10.81 8.63 19.72
N GLN A 1193 -11.44 7.47 19.49
CA GLN A 1193 -10.94 6.47 18.53
C GLN A 1193 -11.11 6.94 17.08
N PRO A 1194 -10.08 6.83 16.22
CA PRO A 1194 -10.19 7.12 14.78
C PRO A 1194 -10.71 5.91 13.98
N LYS A 1195 -11.26 6.13 12.77
CA LYS A 1195 -11.61 5.02 11.85
C LYS A 1195 -10.41 4.51 11.06
N THR A 1196 -9.47 5.39 10.73
CA THR A 1196 -8.20 5.07 10.07
C THR A 1196 -7.06 5.84 10.74
N CYS A 1197 -5.88 5.22 10.86
CA CYS A 1197 -4.73 5.83 11.56
C CYS A 1197 -3.46 5.70 10.71
N SER A 1198 -2.87 6.83 10.31
CA SER A 1198 -1.56 6.87 9.65
C SER A 1198 -0.40 7.09 10.64
N THR A 1199 -0.70 7.44 11.90
CA THR A 1199 0.23 7.61 13.03
C THR A 1199 0.04 6.50 14.08
N THR A 1200 0.65 6.59 15.27
CA THR A 1200 0.30 5.68 16.36
C THR A 1200 -1.02 6.10 16.98
N LEU A 1201 -1.87 5.13 17.34
CA LEU A 1201 -3.16 5.40 17.98
C LEU A 1201 -2.98 6.22 19.26
N ALA A 1202 -1.94 5.93 20.04
CA ALA A 1202 -1.60 6.67 21.26
C ALA A 1202 -1.27 8.15 21.01
N ALA A 1203 -0.44 8.45 20.00
CA ALA A 1203 -0.10 9.84 19.66
C ALA A 1203 -1.32 10.63 19.18
N LEU A 1204 -2.21 10.00 18.41
CA LEU A 1204 -3.44 10.64 17.97
C LEU A 1204 -4.41 10.91 19.14
N ILE A 1205 -4.53 9.98 20.08
CA ILE A 1205 -5.34 10.19 21.30
C ILE A 1205 -4.77 11.36 22.11
N GLU A 1206 -3.45 11.43 22.28
CA GLU A 1206 -2.77 12.51 22.99
C GLU A 1206 -3.02 13.88 22.34
N LEU A 1207 -2.92 13.94 21.00
CA LEU A 1207 -3.22 15.13 20.21
C LEU A 1207 -4.67 15.58 20.44
N ARG A 1208 -5.64 14.68 20.28
CA ARG A 1208 -7.07 14.97 20.46
C ARG A 1208 -7.38 15.44 21.89
N VAL A 1209 -6.79 14.81 22.91
CA VAL A 1209 -6.93 15.26 24.31
C VAL A 1209 -6.34 16.66 24.51
N THR A 1210 -5.19 16.95 23.92
CA THR A 1210 -4.55 18.27 24.00
C THR A 1210 -5.42 19.34 23.34
N GLU A 1211 -5.93 19.06 22.15
CA GLU A 1211 -6.84 19.94 21.42
C GLU A 1211 -8.10 20.27 22.25
N LEU A 1212 -8.76 19.25 22.83
CA LEU A 1212 -9.94 19.43 23.68
C LEU A 1212 -9.66 20.27 24.94
N ARG A 1213 -8.45 20.18 25.51
CA ARG A 1213 -8.05 21.01 26.66
C ARG A 1213 -7.73 22.45 26.26
N SER A 1214 -7.38 22.68 25.00
CA SER A 1214 -6.99 23.98 24.45
C SER A 1214 -8.13 24.78 23.79
N LEU A 1215 -9.38 24.30 23.90
CA LEU A 1215 -10.55 25.00 23.36
C LEU A 1215 -10.69 26.41 23.98
N ASP A 1216 -11.03 27.39 23.15
CA ASP A 1216 -11.25 28.79 23.56
C ASP A 1216 -12.69 29.23 23.27
N PRO A 1217 -13.56 29.41 24.30
CA PRO A 1217 -13.34 29.06 25.70
C PRO A 1217 -13.50 27.53 25.95
N PRO A 1218 -12.89 26.99 27.02
CA PRO A 1218 -12.95 25.55 27.28
C PRO A 1218 -14.29 25.13 27.89
N SER A 1219 -14.92 24.09 27.32
CA SER A 1219 -16.18 23.54 27.84
C SER A 1219 -15.98 22.88 29.22
N PRO A 1220 -16.64 23.36 30.30
CA PRO A 1220 -16.46 22.80 31.64
C PRO A 1220 -16.84 21.31 31.74
N SER A 1221 -17.82 20.87 30.95
CA SER A 1221 -18.26 19.47 30.88
C SER A 1221 -17.20 18.57 30.25
N VAL A 1222 -16.53 19.04 29.19
CA VAL A 1222 -15.44 18.31 28.53
C VAL A 1222 -14.22 18.20 29.44
N LEU A 1223 -13.83 19.30 30.10
CA LEU A 1223 -12.70 19.29 31.04
C LEU A 1223 -12.92 18.31 32.19
N ARG A 1224 -14.10 18.35 32.83
CA ARG A 1224 -14.44 17.40 33.91
C ARG A 1224 -14.46 15.95 33.43
N TRP A 1225 -14.98 15.70 32.22
CA TRP A 1225 -15.00 14.35 31.65
C TRP A 1225 -13.60 13.82 31.36
N LEU A 1226 -12.69 14.67 30.83
CA LEU A 1226 -11.29 14.31 30.62
C LEU A 1226 -10.55 14.05 31.93
N ASP A 1227 -10.80 14.85 32.96
CA ASP A 1227 -10.16 14.70 34.28
C ASP A 1227 -10.64 13.43 34.99
N ASP A 1228 -11.95 13.13 34.96
CA ASP A 1228 -12.53 11.90 35.51
C ASP A 1228 -12.01 10.62 34.83
N ARG A 1229 -11.61 10.72 33.56
CA ARG A 1229 -11.19 9.60 32.71
C ARG A 1229 -9.70 9.58 32.43
N ALA A 1230 -8.91 10.42 33.10
CA ALA A 1230 -7.49 10.54 32.87
C ALA A 1230 -6.76 9.18 33.00
N ASP A 1231 -7.12 8.38 34.00
CA ASP A 1231 -6.54 7.04 34.23
C ASP A 1231 -6.93 6.03 33.15
N ASP A 1232 -8.15 6.12 32.59
CA ASP A 1232 -8.61 5.25 31.50
C ASP A 1232 -7.86 5.58 30.19
N ILE A 1233 -7.71 6.87 29.90
CA ILE A 1233 -7.00 7.39 28.72
C ILE A 1233 -5.51 7.04 28.81
N ALA A 1234 -4.88 7.24 29.97
CA ALA A 1234 -3.47 6.93 30.19
C ALA A 1234 -3.20 5.42 30.00
N ARG A 1235 -4.02 4.55 30.60
CA ARG A 1235 -3.90 3.09 30.43
C ARG A 1235 -4.07 2.65 28.98
N TRP A 1236 -5.01 3.26 28.24
CA TRP A 1236 -5.22 2.94 26.83
C TRP A 1236 -4.00 3.37 25.99
N MET A 1237 -3.50 4.59 26.18
CA MET A 1237 -2.30 5.09 25.49
C MET A 1237 -1.07 4.22 25.79
N ASP A 1238 -0.88 3.82 27.05
CA ASP A 1238 0.25 2.96 27.46
C ASP A 1238 0.14 1.55 26.86
N SER A 1239 -1.06 0.97 26.81
CA SER A 1239 -1.30 -0.32 26.17
C SER A 1239 -0.98 -0.28 24.67
N GLU A 1240 -1.38 0.78 23.97
CA GLU A 1240 -1.11 0.93 22.53
C GLU A 1240 0.37 1.22 22.24
N ARG A 1241 1.04 2.01 23.09
CA ARG A 1241 2.50 2.23 23.02
C ARG A 1241 3.27 0.92 23.24
N THR A 1242 2.82 0.11 24.21
CA THR A 1242 3.42 -1.20 24.50
C THR A 1242 3.26 -2.14 23.31
N ARG A 1243 2.04 -2.27 22.78
CA ARG A 1243 1.78 -3.11 21.60
C ARG A 1243 2.60 -2.70 20.39
N THR A 1244 2.65 -1.39 20.08
CA THR A 1244 3.44 -0.86 18.97
C THR A 1244 4.93 -1.19 19.15
N ARG A 1245 5.46 -1.02 20.36
CA ARG A 1245 6.85 -1.36 20.69
C ARG A 1245 7.14 -2.86 20.57
N GLU A 1246 6.19 -3.72 20.93
CA GLU A 1246 6.35 -5.17 20.80
C GLU A 1246 6.41 -5.62 19.33
N ASP A 1247 5.56 -5.05 18.47
CA ASP A 1247 5.54 -5.32 17.03
C ASP A 1247 6.83 -4.83 16.35
N GLU A 1248 7.38 -3.68 16.74
CA GLU A 1248 8.67 -3.16 16.24
C GLU A 1248 9.88 -4.01 16.69
N GLN A 1249 9.76 -4.76 17.80
CA GLN A 1249 10.85 -5.52 18.41
C GLN A 1249 10.82 -7.03 18.08
N ALA A 1250 9.84 -7.50 17.32
CA ALA A 1250 9.75 -8.90 16.93
C ALA A 1250 10.84 -9.30 15.92
N PHE A 1251 11.25 -10.58 15.96
CA PHE A 1251 12.07 -11.21 14.91
C PHE A 1251 11.22 -11.73 13.74
N GLU A 1252 9.91 -11.86 13.94
CA GLU A 1252 8.90 -12.40 13.02
C GLU A 1252 8.02 -11.29 12.46
#